data_AF-A0A8T5LUF2-F1
#
_entry.id   AF-A0A8T5LUF2-F1
#
_cell.length_a   1.000
_cell.length_b   1.000
_cell.length_c   1.000
_cell.angle_alpha   90.00
_cell.angle_beta   90.00
_cell.angle_gamma   90.00
#
_symmetry.space_group_name_H-M   'P 1'
#
loop_
_entity.id
_entity.type
_entity.pdbx_description
1 polymer ?
#
loop_
_entity_poly.entity_id
_entity_poly.type
_entity_poly.pdbx_seq_one_letter_code
_entity_poly.pdbx_strand_id
1 'polypeptide(L)'
;MSSKSTKKSNKEELILEKLDILPPPPPPSLLKKTEKDKVREQEKLNIVRIKALKKARQEKLKRQKQEEKEAKLKERIKAREIAIIEREKRKLERLKEREARKREKEKVKLEVLRARQDIKKKILDEKEKEAEVKEKDTDVKLNAKRVKKLDRARKHEIFSTIKTLSRYIKSVQIHQHIITLEDPSNLGEKKITKILSDIKTDKELEDMRQEIKHKISIYDALLRTKKTYLKIEIEELKNKYSDLKSVTKTIRKDILERTEAAKHKIAKQESDQAKKQKLLAEMKEKKAKEALKAKEEAEKRKQEKLKEIEELKLKAEKLKAEKAEIQRLEKIKAKEEEEKRKELEKQKRQEEQERQEKEKQKLEAQKAKELEKKKKLEEIEKQKQAKLQTKLEADKAKELEKKKKLEEIEKQKQAKLQAKLEADKAKELEKKKKLQEKEKQKQAKIQAKIEAQKAKEIERKKKLQDIEKRKQERIEAALLAKKEHERHLTKEEKARQTELKKQEEEEEKKQQLIQELSQRSKFEKKKQKEIKTADKKRKKEISELTDALDTHITKIHKGKNIVEGKNLIKLKKEDLTAVKHDLKDEKHIEKELDRIKTAVTRFEKLVKEGKTNLGPKIEELGKKYKEFKLKSKTLRKDVLKKLDEIEKINKSMQEEKENKAKQKSLKKIKDQEKEDKLRLELAEKARKEREKIHQIEQKHRAGEESEIFEQREAERLAAIQDKHERRKELLQLMKNRDQNKNVKKIAKQKIKLIKKKMALSPPKNEVQEAIEQIREPIIPPREFQLPKAKLKKLKLPIKQLDEIEIELKHKKGKITDPVKYMEDRIFDSRSALIRFDFKMAQEIYLELLQEYNKLNDANKAKVYESIKELFEERKAAEKLFKKR
;
A
#
# COMPACT_ATOMS: atom_id res chain seq x y z
N MET A 1 19.29 48.41 -13.29
CA MET A 1 20.63 49.02 -13.13
C MET A 1 21.34 48.85 -14.46
N SER A 2 21.60 49.95 -15.18
CA SER A 2 22.75 50.87 -15.00
C SER A 2 23.93 50.41 -15.85
N SER A 3 24.45 51.34 -16.64
CA SER A 3 25.49 51.17 -17.66
C SER A 3 26.90 51.12 -17.08
N LYS A 4 27.86 50.69 -17.94
CA LYS A 4 29.31 51.01 -18.04
C LYS A 4 30.06 49.74 -18.48
N SER A 5 30.57 49.65 -19.71
CA SER A 5 31.73 50.35 -20.30
C SER A 5 33.09 49.85 -19.77
N THR A 6 33.94 49.38 -20.67
CA THR A 6 35.41 49.53 -20.60
C THR A 6 36.00 49.42 -22.00
N LYS A 7 37.16 50.06 -22.21
CA LYS A 7 37.75 50.44 -23.51
C LYS A 7 39.28 50.30 -23.40
N LYS A 8 40.00 50.10 -24.52
CA LYS A 8 41.49 50.02 -24.64
C LYS A 8 42.11 48.75 -24.04
N SER A 9 43.28 48.21 -24.43
CA SER A 9 44.34 48.53 -25.44
C SER A 9 44.99 47.19 -25.91
N ASN A 10 45.91 47.03 -26.88
CA ASN A 10 46.71 47.91 -27.78
C ASN A 10 46.47 47.44 -29.26
N LYS A 11 47.01 47.98 -30.37
CA LYS A 11 48.18 48.80 -30.78
C LYS A 11 49.41 47.99 -31.24
N GLU A 12 49.91 48.36 -32.43
CA GLU A 12 51.19 48.02 -33.10
C GLU A 12 51.38 46.60 -33.68
N GLU A 13 51.19 46.48 -34.99
CA GLU A 13 52.19 45.86 -35.88
C GLU A 13 52.26 46.68 -37.19
N LEU A 14 53.47 47.08 -37.60
CA LEU A 14 53.71 48.10 -38.63
C LEU A 14 54.22 47.45 -39.93
N ILE A 15 53.91 48.10 -41.05
CA ILE A 15 54.39 47.78 -42.40
C ILE A 15 55.91 48.00 -42.51
N LEU A 16 56.62 47.09 -43.18
CA LEU A 16 57.85 47.27 -43.99
C LEU A 16 58.11 45.89 -44.67
N GLU A 17 57.74 45.72 -45.93
CA GLU A 17 58.54 46.05 -47.12
C GLU A 17 59.67 45.03 -47.36
N LYS A 18 59.49 44.19 -48.39
CA LYS A 18 60.49 43.23 -48.86
C LYS A 18 61.27 43.87 -50.00
N LEU A 19 62.54 44.15 -49.76
CA LEU A 19 63.53 44.41 -50.81
C LEU A 19 64.51 43.25 -50.87
N ASP A 20 64.75 42.74 -52.09
CA ASP A 20 65.68 41.65 -52.35
C ASP A 20 67.12 42.12 -52.14
N ILE A 21 67.80 41.56 -51.15
CA ILE A 21 69.26 41.61 -51.03
C ILE A 21 69.77 40.19 -50.74
N LEU A 22 70.61 39.70 -51.64
CA LEU A 22 71.29 38.41 -51.55
C LEU A 22 72.15 38.32 -50.28
N PRO A 23 72.12 37.21 -49.52
CA PRO A 23 73.12 36.97 -48.49
C PRO A 23 74.50 36.72 -49.14
N PRO A 24 75.58 37.32 -48.63
CA PRO A 24 76.93 37.08 -49.14
C PRO A 24 77.41 35.64 -48.84
N PRO A 25 78.36 35.10 -49.61
CA PRO A 25 78.89 33.76 -49.39
C PRO A 25 79.59 33.63 -48.02
N PRO A 26 79.50 32.47 -47.35
CA PRO A 26 80.11 32.27 -46.04
C PRO A 26 81.65 32.26 -46.16
N PRO A 27 82.39 32.98 -45.29
CA PRO A 27 83.84 32.98 -45.32
C PRO A 27 84.42 31.63 -44.85
N PRO A 28 85.47 31.10 -45.51
CA PRO A 28 86.08 29.82 -45.16
C PRO A 28 87.05 29.95 -43.98
N SER A 29 86.54 30.00 -42.74
CA SER A 29 87.35 30.01 -41.52
C SER A 29 87.52 28.62 -40.91
N LEU A 30 88.47 27.85 -41.44
CA LEU A 30 89.01 26.63 -40.83
C LEU A 30 89.83 26.94 -39.56
N LEU A 31 89.16 27.38 -38.49
CA LEU A 31 89.73 27.36 -37.14
C LEU A 31 89.27 26.11 -36.41
N LYS A 32 90.23 25.19 -36.17
CA LYS A 32 90.02 24.00 -35.34
C LYS A 32 89.64 24.47 -33.92
N LYS A 33 88.34 24.49 -33.60
CA LYS A 33 87.82 24.78 -32.25
C LYS A 33 88.63 24.00 -31.23
N THR A 34 89.20 24.69 -30.26
CA THR A 34 89.99 24.05 -29.20
C THR A 34 89.10 23.11 -28.41
N GLU A 35 89.66 22.07 -27.77
CA GLU A 35 88.85 21.15 -26.95
C GLU A 35 88.08 21.90 -25.84
N LYS A 36 88.67 22.99 -25.35
CA LYS A 36 88.07 23.90 -24.37
C LYS A 36 86.77 24.55 -24.87
N ASP A 37 86.69 24.86 -26.17
CA ASP A 37 85.47 25.41 -26.79
C ASP A 37 84.39 24.34 -26.99
N LYS A 38 84.79 23.11 -27.35
CA LYS A 38 83.87 21.97 -27.45
C LYS A 38 83.25 21.63 -26.10
N VAL A 39 84.05 21.63 -25.02
CA VAL A 39 83.56 21.45 -23.64
C VAL A 39 82.58 22.56 -23.26
N ARG A 40 82.90 23.84 -23.52
CA ARG A 40 81.99 24.97 -23.28
C ARG A 40 80.69 24.89 -24.07
N GLU A 41 80.72 24.43 -25.33
CA GLU A 41 79.51 24.18 -26.11
C GLU A 41 78.66 23.06 -25.51
N GLN A 42 79.30 21.97 -25.06
CA GLN A 42 78.63 20.83 -24.45
C GLN A 42 78.02 21.17 -23.07
N GLU A 43 78.69 21.99 -22.26
CA GLU A 43 78.14 22.55 -21.01
C GLU A 43 76.92 23.43 -21.26
N LYS A 44 76.98 24.35 -22.24
CA LYS A 44 75.83 25.17 -22.66
C LYS A 44 74.65 24.29 -23.08
N LEU A 45 74.91 23.24 -23.86
CA LEU A 45 73.89 22.29 -24.33
C LEU A 45 73.27 21.51 -23.16
N ASN A 46 74.07 21.10 -22.17
CA ASN A 46 73.60 20.45 -20.95
C ASN A 46 72.74 21.40 -20.09
N ILE A 47 73.12 22.68 -19.94
CA ILE A 47 72.32 23.68 -19.23
C ILE A 47 70.96 23.89 -19.91
N VAL A 48 70.92 23.98 -21.25
CA VAL A 48 69.67 24.07 -22.03
C VAL A 48 68.82 22.81 -21.82
N ARG A 49 69.41 21.62 -21.87
CA ARG A 49 68.72 20.34 -21.62
C ARG A 49 68.13 20.25 -20.21
N ILE A 50 68.85 20.71 -19.19
CA ILE A 50 68.38 20.76 -17.80
C ILE A 50 67.22 21.76 -17.64
N LYS A 51 67.31 22.95 -18.26
CA LYS A 51 66.22 23.94 -18.27
C LYS A 51 64.96 23.38 -18.96
N ALA A 52 65.11 22.70 -20.10
CA ALA A 52 64.00 22.05 -20.80
C ALA A 52 63.35 20.94 -19.95
N LEU A 53 64.14 20.08 -19.29
CA LEU A 53 63.64 19.04 -18.39
C LEU A 53 62.92 19.61 -17.16
N LYS A 54 63.41 20.71 -16.57
CA LYS A 54 62.71 21.42 -15.49
C LYS A 54 61.36 21.98 -15.96
N LYS A 55 61.30 22.60 -17.15
CA LYS A 55 60.05 23.11 -17.76
C LYS A 55 59.05 21.98 -18.00
N ALA A 56 59.48 20.87 -18.61
CA ALA A 56 58.64 19.71 -18.86
C ALA A 56 58.09 19.05 -17.57
N ARG A 57 58.91 18.97 -16.50
CA ARG A 57 58.45 18.50 -15.18
C ARG A 57 57.40 19.42 -14.56
N GLN A 58 57.59 20.74 -14.63
CA GLN A 58 56.60 21.71 -14.14
C GLN A 58 55.29 21.63 -14.92
N GLU A 59 55.35 21.46 -16.25
CA GLU A 59 54.15 21.34 -17.09
C GLU A 59 53.39 20.03 -16.79
N LYS A 60 54.10 18.90 -16.64
CA LYS A 60 53.49 17.63 -16.23
C LYS A 60 52.80 17.74 -14.86
N LEU A 61 53.42 18.44 -13.90
CA LEU A 61 52.83 18.68 -12.58
C LEU A 61 51.59 19.59 -12.67
N LYS A 62 51.56 20.58 -13.58
CA LYS A 62 50.37 21.40 -13.83
C LYS A 62 49.22 20.55 -14.42
N ARG A 63 49.50 19.70 -15.40
CA ARG A 63 48.50 18.78 -15.99
C ARG A 63 47.92 17.82 -14.95
N GLN A 64 48.77 17.17 -14.14
CA GLN A 64 48.31 16.30 -13.04
C GLN A 64 47.43 17.03 -12.03
N LYS A 65 47.79 18.26 -11.62
CA LYS A 65 46.94 19.09 -10.72
C LYS A 65 45.62 19.53 -11.37
N GLN A 66 45.53 19.57 -12.70
CA GLN A 66 44.31 19.88 -13.42
C GLN A 66 43.41 18.64 -13.55
N GLU A 67 43.97 17.50 -13.92
CA GLU A 67 43.30 16.19 -13.92
C GLU A 67 42.73 15.84 -12.53
N GLU A 68 43.48 16.09 -11.45
CA GLU A 68 43.02 15.87 -10.07
C GLU A 68 41.84 16.79 -9.69
N LYS A 69 41.86 18.05 -10.14
CA LYS A 69 40.74 18.99 -9.94
C LYS A 69 39.50 18.56 -10.72
N GLU A 70 39.66 18.09 -11.96
CA GLU A 70 38.56 17.58 -12.77
C GLU A 70 37.96 16.28 -12.19
N ALA A 71 38.80 15.38 -11.69
CA ALA A 71 38.34 14.17 -11.00
C ALA A 71 37.51 14.52 -9.75
N LYS A 72 38.02 15.43 -8.89
CA LYS A 72 37.30 15.94 -7.71
C LYS A 72 36.00 16.68 -8.07
N LEU A 73 35.95 17.35 -9.22
CA LEU A 73 34.73 18.00 -9.72
C LEU A 73 33.70 16.95 -10.18
N LYS A 74 34.12 15.95 -10.96
CA LYS A 74 33.26 14.84 -11.41
C LYS A 74 32.70 14.04 -10.24
N GLU A 75 33.51 13.79 -9.20
CA GLU A 75 33.07 13.14 -7.97
C GLU A 75 32.02 13.98 -7.20
N ARG A 76 32.25 15.29 -7.07
CA ARG A 76 31.27 16.22 -6.47
C ARG A 76 29.95 16.31 -7.25
N ILE A 77 29.98 16.20 -8.58
CA ILE A 77 28.78 16.17 -9.42
C ILE A 77 27.99 14.89 -9.15
N LYS A 78 28.64 13.71 -9.21
CA LYS A 78 28.00 12.42 -8.89
C LYS A 78 27.41 12.37 -7.48
N ALA A 79 28.11 12.92 -6.48
CA ALA A 79 27.61 13.01 -5.12
C ALA A 79 26.34 13.89 -5.01
N ARG A 80 26.25 14.97 -5.79
CA ARG A 80 25.05 15.82 -5.86
C ARG A 80 23.89 15.11 -6.56
N GLU A 81 24.14 14.41 -7.65
CA GLU A 81 23.13 13.61 -8.37
C GLU A 81 22.51 12.54 -7.47
N ILE A 82 23.34 11.76 -6.76
CA ILE A 82 22.89 10.76 -5.78
C ILE A 82 22.03 11.42 -4.68
N ALA A 83 22.47 12.56 -4.14
CA ALA A 83 21.72 13.29 -3.12
C ALA A 83 20.36 13.84 -3.63
N ILE A 84 20.27 14.24 -4.89
CA ILE A 84 19.00 14.65 -5.53
C ILE A 84 18.07 13.43 -5.65
N ILE A 85 18.56 12.31 -6.18
CA ILE A 85 17.79 11.06 -6.34
C ILE A 85 17.28 10.55 -5.00
N GLU A 86 18.10 10.57 -3.94
CA GLU A 86 17.64 10.22 -2.59
C GLU A 86 16.56 11.16 -2.07
N ARG A 87 16.72 12.48 -2.29
CA ARG A 87 15.75 13.48 -1.85
C ARG A 87 14.40 13.29 -2.56
N GLU A 88 14.41 12.88 -3.81
CA GLU A 88 13.20 12.58 -4.58
C GLU A 88 12.56 11.26 -4.17
N LYS A 89 13.34 10.20 -3.96
CA LYS A 89 12.83 8.94 -3.36
C LYS A 89 12.12 9.20 -2.03
N ARG A 90 12.72 9.99 -1.13
CA ARG A 90 12.11 10.39 0.15
C ARG A 90 10.84 11.24 -0.01
N LYS A 91 10.74 12.11 -1.02
CA LYS A 91 9.50 12.84 -1.34
C LYS A 91 8.39 11.88 -1.80
N LEU A 92 8.73 10.95 -2.70
CA LEU A 92 7.80 9.99 -3.31
C LEU A 92 7.28 8.99 -2.26
N GLU A 93 8.14 8.56 -1.33
CA GLU A 93 7.78 7.75 -0.16
C GLU A 93 6.82 8.50 0.78
N ARG A 94 7.10 9.77 1.13
CA ARG A 94 6.19 10.62 1.91
C ARG A 94 4.83 10.84 1.23
N LEU A 95 4.79 10.90 -0.11
CA LEU A 95 3.53 10.97 -0.86
C LEU A 95 2.74 9.66 -0.77
N LYS A 96 3.39 8.50 -0.97
CA LYS A 96 2.78 7.17 -0.78
C LYS A 96 2.24 6.99 0.64
N GLU A 97 2.98 7.43 1.66
CA GLU A 97 2.53 7.39 3.05
C GLU A 97 1.32 8.30 3.31
N ARG A 98 1.32 9.53 2.77
CA ARG A 98 0.17 10.45 2.84
C ARG A 98 -1.08 9.86 2.16
N GLU A 99 -0.93 9.14 1.05
CA GLU A 99 -2.05 8.46 0.39
C GLU A 99 -2.52 7.22 1.15
N ALA A 100 -1.62 6.45 1.75
CA ALA A 100 -1.98 5.34 2.65
C ALA A 100 -2.80 5.86 3.85
N ARG A 101 -2.32 6.91 4.53
CA ARG A 101 -3.05 7.58 5.64
C ARG A 101 -4.40 8.17 5.20
N LYS A 102 -4.57 8.60 3.93
CA LYS A 102 -5.87 9.03 3.39
C LYS A 102 -6.82 7.84 3.22
N ARG A 103 -6.38 6.76 2.56
CA ARG A 103 -7.17 5.52 2.38
C ARG A 103 -7.56 4.88 3.70
N GLU A 104 -6.70 4.94 4.71
CA GLU A 104 -6.99 4.47 6.07
C GLU A 104 -8.09 5.33 6.74
N LYS A 105 -7.99 6.67 6.66
CA LYS A 105 -9.05 7.57 7.15
C LYS A 105 -10.39 7.34 6.43
N GLU A 106 -10.38 7.00 5.14
CA GLU A 106 -11.60 6.64 4.41
C GLU A 106 -12.19 5.30 4.87
N LYS A 107 -11.35 4.27 5.11
CA LYS A 107 -11.80 3.02 5.72
C LYS A 107 -12.46 3.25 7.08
N VAL A 108 -11.82 4.01 7.97
CA VAL A 108 -12.39 4.34 9.29
C VAL A 108 -13.69 5.12 9.16
N LYS A 109 -13.81 6.07 8.21
CA LYS A 109 -15.09 6.75 7.93
C LYS A 109 -16.19 5.78 7.48
N LEU A 110 -15.88 4.84 6.57
CA LEU A 110 -16.84 3.84 6.10
C LEU A 110 -17.26 2.87 7.21
N GLU A 111 -16.33 2.48 8.07
CA GLU A 111 -16.59 1.61 9.22
C GLU A 111 -17.48 2.32 10.27
N VAL A 112 -17.22 3.59 10.56
CA VAL A 112 -18.10 4.42 11.42
C VAL A 112 -19.49 4.60 10.80
N LEU A 113 -19.60 4.72 9.46
CA LEU A 113 -20.90 4.79 8.79
C LEU A 113 -21.67 3.46 8.87
N ARG A 114 -21.00 2.32 8.71
CA ARG A 114 -21.61 0.99 8.92
C ARG A 114 -22.08 0.81 10.36
N ALA A 115 -21.23 1.09 11.35
CA ALA A 115 -21.60 1.03 12.75
C ALA A 115 -22.82 1.92 13.09
N ARG A 116 -22.92 3.12 12.48
CA ARG A 116 -24.12 3.98 12.61
C ARG A 116 -25.36 3.38 11.96
N GLN A 117 -25.24 2.71 10.82
CA GLN A 117 -26.35 1.99 10.18
C GLN A 117 -26.80 0.80 11.04
N ASP A 118 -25.87 0.02 11.60
CA ASP A 118 -26.16 -1.11 12.48
C ASP A 118 -26.84 -0.66 13.79
N ILE A 119 -26.38 0.45 14.39
CA ILE A 119 -27.04 1.06 15.56
C ILE A 119 -28.44 1.57 15.19
N LYS A 120 -28.61 2.24 14.03
CA LYS A 120 -29.92 2.71 13.57
C LYS A 120 -30.88 1.53 13.35
N LYS A 121 -30.39 0.41 12.83
CA LYS A 121 -31.17 -0.81 12.65
C LYS A 121 -31.58 -1.41 14.00
N LYS A 122 -30.67 -1.57 14.96
CA LYS A 122 -31.00 -2.04 16.31
C LYS A 122 -32.08 -1.19 17.00
N ILE A 123 -32.00 0.14 16.87
CA ILE A 123 -33.01 1.06 17.42
C ILE A 123 -34.37 0.90 16.73
N LEU A 124 -34.41 0.54 15.44
CA LEU A 124 -35.65 0.18 14.73
C LEU A 124 -36.19 -1.16 15.24
N ASP A 125 -35.37 -2.20 15.26
CA ASP A 125 -35.74 -3.54 15.74
C ASP A 125 -36.23 -3.52 17.21
N GLU A 126 -35.67 -2.64 18.07
CA GLU A 126 -36.12 -2.40 19.45
C GLU A 126 -37.45 -1.65 19.51
N LYS A 127 -37.66 -0.65 18.65
CA LYS A 127 -38.93 0.09 18.57
C LYS A 127 -40.08 -0.77 18.05
N GLU A 128 -39.82 -1.66 17.09
CA GLU A 128 -40.80 -2.63 16.60
C GLU A 128 -41.22 -3.58 17.72
N LYS A 129 -40.27 -4.11 18.50
CA LYS A 129 -40.56 -4.92 19.70
C LYS A 129 -41.32 -4.15 20.77
N GLU A 130 -40.97 -2.90 21.03
CA GLU A 130 -41.73 -2.05 21.94
C GLU A 130 -43.17 -1.81 21.46
N ALA A 131 -43.39 -1.66 20.15
CA ALA A 131 -44.72 -1.51 19.57
C ALA A 131 -45.53 -2.80 19.72
N GLU A 132 -44.94 -3.95 19.37
CA GLU A 132 -45.56 -5.28 19.51
C GLU A 132 -45.94 -5.60 20.97
N VAL A 133 -45.09 -5.20 21.94
CA VAL A 133 -45.40 -5.32 23.37
C VAL A 133 -46.55 -4.39 23.75
N LYS A 134 -46.55 -3.12 23.31
CA LYS A 134 -47.64 -2.16 23.60
C LYS A 134 -48.98 -2.59 23.01
N GLU A 135 -48.99 -3.19 21.83
CA GLU A 135 -50.18 -3.74 21.15
C GLU A 135 -50.80 -4.89 21.97
N LYS A 136 -49.98 -5.87 22.36
CA LYS A 136 -50.40 -6.97 23.26
C LYS A 136 -50.91 -6.44 24.61
N ASP A 137 -50.26 -5.41 25.15
CA ASP A 137 -50.69 -4.75 26.38
C ASP A 137 -52.05 -4.05 26.23
N THR A 138 -52.36 -3.48 25.06
CA THR A 138 -53.68 -2.89 24.78
C THR A 138 -54.77 -3.94 24.65
N ASP A 139 -54.51 -5.07 23.98
CA ASP A 139 -55.49 -6.16 23.84
C ASP A 139 -55.81 -6.82 25.18
N VAL A 140 -54.80 -7.07 26.01
CA VAL A 140 -54.99 -7.57 27.38
C VAL A 140 -55.84 -6.59 28.21
N LYS A 141 -55.57 -5.28 28.11
CA LYS A 141 -56.38 -4.25 28.81
C LYS A 141 -57.81 -4.16 28.27
N LEU A 142 -58.03 -4.38 26.97
CA LEU A 142 -59.35 -4.30 26.34
C LEU A 142 -60.20 -5.53 26.66
N ASN A 143 -59.60 -6.73 26.65
CA ASN A 143 -60.24 -7.95 27.13
C ASN A 143 -60.53 -7.91 28.64
N ALA A 144 -59.60 -7.41 29.48
CA ALA A 144 -59.86 -7.22 30.90
C ALA A 144 -61.03 -6.24 31.18
N LYS A 145 -61.21 -5.20 30.36
CA LYS A 145 -62.38 -4.31 30.42
C LYS A 145 -63.67 -5.03 30.01
N ARG A 146 -63.66 -5.84 28.95
CA ARG A 146 -64.82 -6.65 28.50
C ARG A 146 -65.26 -7.63 29.59
N VAL A 147 -64.33 -8.41 30.16
CA VAL A 147 -64.62 -9.35 31.27
C VAL A 147 -65.21 -8.61 32.49
N LYS A 148 -64.60 -7.48 32.91
CA LYS A 148 -65.15 -6.67 34.02
C LYS A 148 -66.55 -6.10 33.74
N LYS A 149 -66.89 -5.80 32.47
CA LYS A 149 -68.25 -5.35 32.10
C LYS A 149 -69.27 -6.49 32.21
N LEU A 150 -68.91 -7.68 31.71
CA LEU A 150 -69.77 -8.87 31.80
C LEU A 150 -70.00 -9.34 33.24
N ASP A 151 -68.95 -9.36 34.08
CA ASP A 151 -69.09 -9.71 35.50
C ASP A 151 -69.91 -8.67 36.28
N ARG A 152 -69.87 -7.39 35.91
CA ARG A 152 -70.76 -6.36 36.51
C ARG A 152 -72.22 -6.58 36.13
N ALA A 153 -72.51 -6.89 34.86
CA ALA A 153 -73.86 -7.20 34.40
C ALA A 153 -74.43 -8.42 35.14
N ARG A 154 -73.68 -9.54 35.17
CA ARG A 154 -74.05 -10.76 35.91
C ARG A 154 -74.27 -10.51 37.40
N LYS A 155 -73.41 -9.72 38.05
CA LYS A 155 -73.61 -9.35 39.46
C LYS A 155 -74.90 -8.55 39.67
N HIS A 156 -75.20 -7.60 38.79
CA HIS A 156 -76.43 -6.81 38.87
C HIS A 156 -77.69 -7.68 38.74
N GLU A 157 -77.68 -8.64 37.81
CA GLU A 157 -78.75 -9.61 37.58
C GLU A 157 -78.96 -10.58 38.77
N ILE A 158 -77.86 -11.03 39.39
CA ILE A 158 -77.92 -11.80 40.64
C ILE A 158 -78.51 -10.94 41.77
N PHE A 159 -78.04 -9.69 41.95
CA PHE A 159 -78.56 -8.80 42.99
C PHE A 159 -80.03 -8.40 42.79
N SER A 160 -80.50 -8.19 41.56
CA SER A 160 -81.92 -7.90 41.29
C SER A 160 -82.81 -9.11 41.59
N THR A 161 -82.34 -10.32 41.25
CA THR A 161 -83.01 -11.59 41.57
C THR A 161 -83.10 -11.78 43.09
N ILE A 162 -81.97 -11.66 43.81
CA ILE A 162 -81.93 -11.73 45.28
C ILE A 162 -82.88 -10.69 45.91
N LYS A 163 -82.86 -9.43 45.45
CA LYS A 163 -83.74 -8.35 45.97
C LYS A 163 -85.22 -8.63 45.72
N THR A 164 -85.57 -9.40 44.71
CA THR A 164 -86.94 -9.82 44.43
C THR A 164 -87.35 -10.98 45.34
N LEU A 165 -86.47 -11.98 45.50
CA LEU A 165 -86.65 -13.08 46.45
C LEU A 165 -86.79 -12.59 47.90
N SER A 166 -85.93 -11.67 48.37
CA SER A 166 -86.04 -11.12 49.73
C SER A 166 -87.32 -10.31 49.96
N ARG A 167 -87.88 -9.67 48.94
CA ARG A 167 -89.19 -8.99 49.04
C ARG A 167 -90.33 -10.02 49.16
N TYR A 168 -90.26 -11.07 48.35
CA TYR A 168 -91.23 -12.16 48.40
C TYR A 168 -91.20 -12.92 49.73
N ILE A 169 -90.01 -13.30 50.24
CA ILE A 169 -89.85 -13.95 51.55
C ILE A 169 -90.42 -13.07 52.68
N LYS A 170 -90.16 -11.75 52.67
CA LYS A 170 -90.73 -10.83 53.66
C LYS A 170 -92.26 -10.75 53.59
N SER A 171 -92.85 -10.80 52.39
CA SER A 171 -94.30 -10.86 52.22
C SER A 171 -94.88 -12.15 52.84
N VAL A 172 -94.27 -13.31 52.56
CA VAL A 172 -94.66 -14.59 53.18
C VAL A 172 -94.55 -14.56 54.70
N GLN A 173 -93.47 -13.98 55.25
CA GLN A 173 -93.29 -13.84 56.70
C GLN A 173 -94.35 -12.91 57.34
N ILE A 174 -94.71 -11.82 56.66
CA ILE A 174 -95.80 -10.93 57.11
C ILE A 174 -97.14 -11.69 57.10
N HIS A 175 -97.43 -12.48 56.06
CA HIS A 175 -98.65 -13.29 56.00
C HIS A 175 -98.69 -14.38 57.08
N GLN A 176 -97.57 -15.09 57.33
CA GLN A 176 -97.48 -16.02 58.45
C GLN A 176 -97.73 -15.34 59.79
N HIS A 177 -97.17 -14.14 60.02
CA HIS A 177 -97.37 -13.43 61.28
C HIS A 177 -98.83 -12.98 61.48
N ILE A 178 -99.52 -12.60 60.39
CA ILE A 178 -100.96 -12.28 60.40
C ILE A 178 -101.81 -13.51 60.72
N ILE A 179 -101.45 -14.70 60.20
CA ILE A 179 -102.15 -15.96 60.51
C ILE A 179 -101.97 -16.36 61.99
N THR A 180 -100.86 -15.99 62.64
CA THR A 180 -100.59 -16.28 64.05
C THR A 180 -101.18 -15.27 65.05
N LEU A 181 -101.89 -14.23 64.61
CA LEU A 181 -102.59 -13.32 65.51
C LEU A 181 -103.95 -13.92 65.87
N GLU A 182 -104.13 -14.26 67.15
CA GLU A 182 -105.29 -15.03 67.65
C GLU A 182 -106.66 -14.34 67.55
N ASP A 183 -106.70 -13.07 67.10
CA ASP A 183 -107.95 -12.32 66.96
C ASP A 183 -107.97 -11.47 65.65
N PRO A 184 -108.51 -12.01 64.53
CA PRO A 184 -108.51 -11.33 63.24
C PRO A 184 -109.45 -10.11 63.17
N SER A 185 -110.30 -9.95 64.19
CA SER A 185 -111.36 -8.94 64.36
C SER A 185 -110.88 -7.48 64.23
N ASN A 186 -109.59 -7.21 64.45
CA ASN A 186 -109.03 -5.85 64.44
C ASN A 186 -108.37 -5.40 63.12
N LEU A 187 -108.30 -6.26 62.09
CA LEU A 187 -107.88 -5.82 60.74
C LEU A 187 -109.11 -5.52 59.87
N GLY A 188 -109.55 -4.26 59.84
CA GLY A 188 -110.71 -3.84 59.03
C GLY A 188 -110.65 -4.31 57.57
N GLU A 189 -111.77 -4.79 57.05
CA GLU A 189 -111.91 -5.63 55.84
C GLU A 189 -111.08 -5.20 54.62
N LYS A 190 -110.96 -3.90 54.35
CA LYS A 190 -110.18 -3.36 53.23
C LYS A 190 -108.69 -3.70 53.28
N LYS A 191 -108.14 -4.02 54.45
CA LYS A 191 -106.78 -4.55 54.59
C LYS A 191 -106.75 -6.05 54.30
N ILE A 192 -107.73 -6.81 54.81
CA ILE A 192 -107.84 -8.26 54.60
C ILE A 192 -108.04 -8.58 53.11
N THR A 193 -108.97 -7.92 52.42
CA THR A 193 -109.18 -8.14 50.97
C THR A 193 -107.96 -7.77 50.13
N LYS A 194 -107.22 -6.72 50.51
CA LYS A 194 -105.96 -6.37 49.85
C LYS A 194 -104.87 -7.42 50.08
N ILE A 195 -104.73 -7.91 51.31
CA ILE A 195 -103.82 -9.03 51.65
C ILE A 195 -104.18 -10.27 50.83
N LEU A 196 -105.46 -10.67 50.81
CA LEU A 196 -105.94 -11.82 50.04
C LEU A 196 -105.71 -11.69 48.53
N SER A 197 -105.82 -10.49 47.95
CA SER A 197 -105.49 -10.25 46.53
C SER A 197 -103.97 -10.20 46.23
N ASP A 198 -103.13 -9.93 47.23
CA ASP A 198 -101.67 -9.99 47.14
C ASP A 198 -101.12 -11.42 47.42
N ILE A 199 -101.97 -12.36 47.86
CA ILE A 199 -101.63 -13.80 47.93
C ILE A 199 -101.64 -14.38 46.52
N LYS A 200 -100.43 -14.47 45.96
CA LYS A 200 -100.17 -15.31 44.78
C LYS A 200 -100.62 -16.74 45.02
N THR A 201 -101.27 -17.32 44.03
CA THR A 201 -101.80 -18.70 44.11
C THR A 201 -100.67 -19.71 44.25
N ASP A 202 -100.91 -20.87 44.88
CA ASP A 202 -99.90 -21.92 45.05
C ASP A 202 -99.25 -22.35 43.72
N LYS A 203 -100.01 -22.27 42.62
CA LYS A 203 -99.50 -22.49 41.26
C LYS A 203 -98.45 -21.46 40.86
N GLU A 204 -98.71 -20.16 41.06
CA GLU A 204 -97.72 -19.10 40.80
C GLU A 204 -96.49 -19.22 41.72
N LEU A 205 -96.68 -19.73 42.94
CA LEU A 205 -95.57 -19.98 43.86
C LEU A 205 -94.71 -21.15 43.40
N GLU A 206 -95.31 -22.22 42.90
CA GLU A 206 -94.59 -23.35 42.32
C GLU A 206 -93.94 -23.00 40.98
N ASP A 207 -94.60 -22.23 40.11
CA ASP A 207 -94.00 -21.70 38.87
C ASP A 207 -92.76 -20.83 39.17
N MET A 208 -92.83 -19.95 40.19
CA MET A 208 -91.66 -19.20 40.66
C MET A 208 -90.58 -20.12 41.26
N ARG A 209 -90.94 -21.18 42.00
CA ARG A 209 -89.97 -22.16 42.52
C ARG A 209 -89.27 -22.90 41.38
N GLN A 210 -89.99 -23.32 40.35
CA GLN A 210 -89.41 -23.96 39.17
C GLN A 210 -88.51 -22.98 38.39
N GLU A 211 -88.90 -21.71 38.25
CA GLU A 211 -88.05 -20.68 37.63
C GLU A 211 -86.76 -20.44 38.42
N ILE A 212 -86.84 -20.39 39.76
CA ILE A 212 -85.67 -20.28 40.64
C ILE A 212 -84.78 -21.52 40.53
N LYS A 213 -85.37 -22.72 40.54
CA LYS A 213 -84.66 -24.01 40.41
C LYS A 213 -83.96 -24.12 39.05
N HIS A 214 -84.60 -23.67 37.98
CA HIS A 214 -84.02 -23.57 36.65
C HIS A 214 -82.86 -22.57 36.60
N LYS A 215 -83.03 -21.37 37.17
CA LYS A 215 -81.95 -20.37 37.28
C LYS A 215 -80.77 -20.87 38.13
N ILE A 216 -81.02 -21.54 39.25
CA ILE A 216 -79.98 -22.21 40.04
C ILE A 216 -79.26 -23.27 39.19
N SER A 217 -80.00 -24.12 38.47
CA SER A 217 -79.40 -25.11 37.56
C SER A 217 -78.54 -24.45 36.46
N ILE A 218 -78.96 -23.31 35.91
CA ILE A 218 -78.16 -22.51 34.97
C ILE A 218 -76.91 -21.95 35.66
N TYR A 219 -77.01 -21.41 36.88
CA TYR A 219 -75.84 -20.91 37.61
C TYR A 219 -74.87 -22.02 38.00
N ASP A 220 -75.38 -23.20 38.35
CA ASP A 220 -74.58 -24.39 38.66
C ASP A 220 -73.90 -24.93 37.39
N ALA A 221 -74.60 -24.93 36.25
CA ALA A 221 -74.01 -25.18 34.95
C ALA A 221 -72.99 -24.10 34.55
N LEU A 222 -73.19 -22.83 34.92
CA LEU A 222 -72.23 -21.74 34.70
C LEU A 222 -71.01 -21.82 35.62
N LEU A 223 -71.16 -22.37 36.83
CA LEU A 223 -70.06 -22.66 37.74
C LEU A 223 -69.27 -23.91 37.29
N ARG A 224 -69.96 -24.97 36.83
CA ARG A 224 -69.35 -26.15 36.21
C ARG A 224 -68.68 -25.81 34.88
N THR A 225 -69.26 -24.91 34.06
CA THR A 225 -68.61 -24.40 32.85
C THR A 225 -67.50 -23.41 33.16
N LYS A 226 -67.54 -22.59 34.22
CA LYS A 226 -66.33 -21.88 34.68
C LYS A 226 -65.24 -22.85 35.17
N LYS A 227 -65.59 -23.94 35.84
CA LYS A 227 -64.64 -24.96 36.33
C LYS A 227 -64.06 -25.80 35.18
N THR A 228 -64.82 -26.03 34.10
CA THR A 228 -64.31 -26.67 32.87
C THR A 228 -63.61 -25.68 31.95
N TYR A 229 -64.00 -24.39 31.91
CA TYR A 229 -63.27 -23.34 31.22
C TYR A 229 -61.89 -23.14 31.86
N LEU A 230 -61.80 -23.13 33.19
CA LEU A 230 -60.51 -23.16 33.90
C LEU A 230 -59.71 -24.43 33.61
N LYS A 231 -60.35 -25.60 33.46
CA LYS A 231 -59.66 -26.82 33.02
C LYS A 231 -59.16 -26.72 31.56
N ILE A 232 -59.98 -26.21 30.64
CA ILE A 232 -59.64 -26.00 29.23
C ILE A 232 -58.53 -24.95 29.12
N GLU A 233 -58.59 -23.87 29.87
CA GLU A 233 -57.57 -22.82 29.93
C GLU A 233 -56.26 -23.37 30.54
N ILE A 234 -56.32 -24.24 31.56
CA ILE A 234 -55.17 -25.00 32.06
C ILE A 234 -54.62 -25.97 30.99
N GLU A 235 -55.47 -26.67 30.24
CA GLU A 235 -55.04 -27.61 29.19
C GLU A 235 -54.45 -26.87 27.98
N GLU A 236 -55.02 -25.74 27.59
CA GLU A 236 -54.46 -24.80 26.62
C GLU A 236 -53.12 -24.23 27.10
N LEU A 237 -52.98 -23.90 28.38
CA LEU A 237 -51.71 -23.43 28.94
C LEU A 237 -50.66 -24.56 28.98
N LYS A 238 -51.04 -25.81 29.24
CA LYS A 238 -50.16 -26.99 29.08
C LYS A 238 -49.74 -27.18 27.62
N ASN A 239 -50.68 -27.05 26.67
CA ASN A 239 -50.40 -27.18 25.24
C ASN A 239 -49.46 -26.05 24.77
N LYS A 240 -49.78 -24.79 25.09
CA LYS A 240 -48.90 -23.62 24.85
C LYS A 240 -47.53 -23.78 25.52
N TYR A 241 -47.44 -24.40 26.69
CA TYR A 241 -46.17 -24.74 27.35
C TYR A 241 -45.40 -25.86 26.62
N SER A 242 -46.09 -26.87 26.10
CA SER A 242 -45.52 -27.92 25.25
C SER A 242 -44.99 -27.34 23.93
N ASP A 243 -45.75 -26.45 23.31
CA ASP A 243 -45.35 -25.71 22.10
C ASP A 243 -44.13 -24.84 22.40
N LEU A 244 -44.14 -24.06 23.49
CA LEU A 244 -42.96 -23.31 23.97
C LEU A 244 -41.75 -24.21 24.21
N LYS A 245 -41.94 -25.42 24.76
CA LYS A 245 -40.88 -26.41 24.97
C LYS A 245 -40.34 -26.95 23.64
N SER A 246 -41.20 -27.15 22.64
CA SER A 246 -40.80 -27.53 21.28
C SER A 246 -40.05 -26.40 20.56
N VAL A 247 -40.56 -25.17 20.62
CA VAL A 247 -39.94 -23.96 20.06
C VAL A 247 -38.61 -23.68 20.75
N THR A 248 -38.50 -23.86 22.07
CA THR A 248 -37.23 -23.75 22.81
C THR A 248 -36.23 -24.84 22.38
N LYS A 249 -36.70 -26.07 22.09
CA LYS A 249 -35.86 -27.14 21.54
C LYS A 249 -35.36 -26.80 20.12
N THR A 250 -36.21 -26.21 19.27
CA THR A 250 -35.84 -25.72 17.94
C THR A 250 -34.86 -24.55 18.03
N ILE A 251 -35.13 -23.52 18.84
CA ILE A 251 -34.21 -22.40 19.06
C ILE A 251 -32.86 -22.88 19.61
N ARG A 252 -32.86 -23.85 20.53
CA ARG A 252 -31.62 -24.45 21.06
C ARG A 252 -30.85 -25.20 19.96
N LYS A 253 -31.55 -25.89 19.05
CA LYS A 253 -30.96 -26.54 17.87
C LYS A 253 -30.38 -25.51 16.89
N ASP A 254 -31.13 -24.48 16.53
CA ASP A 254 -30.68 -23.35 15.72
C ASP A 254 -29.44 -22.65 16.31
N ILE A 255 -29.41 -22.43 17.62
CA ILE A 255 -28.25 -21.85 18.30
C ILE A 255 -27.05 -22.79 18.20
N LEU A 256 -27.23 -24.10 18.44
CA LEU A 256 -26.15 -25.09 18.28
C LEU A 256 -25.61 -25.10 16.84
N GLU A 257 -26.47 -25.25 15.83
CA GLU A 257 -26.08 -25.22 14.41
C GLU A 257 -25.38 -23.91 14.03
N ARG A 258 -25.86 -22.75 14.52
CA ARG A 258 -25.18 -21.46 14.31
C ARG A 258 -23.81 -21.39 15.00
N THR A 259 -23.67 -21.95 16.20
CA THR A 259 -22.36 -22.01 16.88
C THR A 259 -21.39 -22.98 16.20
N GLU A 260 -21.86 -24.09 15.65
CA GLU A 260 -21.03 -25.03 14.87
C GLU A 260 -20.63 -24.42 13.52
N ALA A 261 -21.55 -23.77 12.81
CA ALA A 261 -21.23 -22.99 11.62
C ALA A 261 -20.25 -21.84 11.90
N ALA A 262 -20.32 -21.21 13.08
CA ALA A 262 -19.34 -20.21 13.52
C ALA A 262 -17.97 -20.85 13.81
N LYS A 263 -17.91 -21.98 14.53
CA LYS A 263 -16.68 -22.76 14.75
C LYS A 263 -16.03 -23.17 13.42
N HIS A 264 -16.79 -23.67 12.45
CA HIS A 264 -16.29 -23.99 11.11
C HIS A 264 -15.77 -22.77 10.35
N LYS A 265 -16.41 -21.60 10.48
CA LYS A 265 -15.91 -20.34 9.89
C LYS A 265 -14.60 -19.90 10.53
N ILE A 266 -14.47 -20.01 11.86
CA ILE A 266 -13.25 -19.69 12.60
C ILE A 266 -12.13 -20.65 12.19
N ALA A 267 -12.34 -21.96 12.25
CA ALA A 267 -11.37 -22.97 11.83
C ALA A 267 -10.92 -22.79 10.37
N LYS A 268 -11.82 -22.38 9.46
CA LYS A 268 -11.47 -22.05 8.08
C LYS A 268 -10.59 -20.79 7.99
N GLN A 269 -10.93 -19.74 8.75
CA GLN A 269 -10.11 -18.52 8.83
C GLN A 269 -8.72 -18.81 9.41
N GLU A 270 -8.61 -19.63 10.45
CA GLU A 270 -7.35 -20.08 11.04
C GLU A 270 -6.52 -20.90 10.04
N SER A 271 -7.13 -21.85 9.33
CA SER A 271 -6.50 -22.58 8.21
C SER A 271 -5.94 -21.61 7.15
N ASP A 272 -6.72 -20.60 6.76
CA ASP A 272 -6.33 -19.68 5.71
C ASP A 272 -5.29 -18.64 6.21
N GLN A 273 -5.26 -18.32 7.50
CA GLN A 273 -4.17 -17.59 8.14
C GLN A 273 -2.89 -18.43 8.20
N ALA A 274 -2.96 -19.70 8.60
CA ALA A 274 -1.83 -20.62 8.62
C ALA A 274 -1.22 -20.80 7.22
N LYS A 275 -2.06 -20.95 6.17
CA LYS A 275 -1.60 -20.95 4.77
C LYS A 275 -0.90 -19.66 4.38
N LYS A 276 -1.43 -18.48 4.76
CA LYS A 276 -0.78 -17.18 4.51
C LYS A 276 0.56 -17.04 5.24
N GLN A 277 0.64 -17.49 6.49
CA GLN A 277 1.89 -17.50 7.27
C GLN A 277 2.93 -18.43 6.63
N LYS A 278 2.53 -19.64 6.21
CA LYS A 278 3.41 -20.57 5.49
C LYS A 278 3.93 -19.98 4.18
N LEU A 279 3.05 -19.38 3.36
CA LEU A 279 3.43 -18.73 2.09
C LEU A 279 4.36 -17.53 2.33
N LEU A 280 4.14 -16.76 3.41
CA LEU A 280 5.05 -15.69 3.83
C LEU A 280 6.42 -16.22 4.30
N ALA A 281 6.46 -17.36 4.99
CA ALA A 281 7.69 -18.03 5.39
C ALA A 281 8.47 -18.53 4.16
N GLU A 282 7.82 -19.21 3.22
CA GLU A 282 8.42 -19.66 1.95
C GLU A 282 8.96 -18.46 1.11
N MET A 283 8.25 -17.33 1.11
CA MET A 283 8.71 -16.09 0.47
C MET A 283 9.94 -15.49 1.16
N LYS A 284 10.00 -15.50 2.50
CA LYS A 284 11.18 -15.07 3.26
C LYS A 284 12.37 -16.00 3.02
N GLU A 285 12.13 -17.32 2.99
CA GLU A 285 13.16 -18.33 2.74
C GLU A 285 13.73 -18.23 1.33
N LYS A 286 12.89 -18.03 0.30
CA LYS A 286 13.34 -17.76 -1.08
C LYS A 286 14.22 -16.51 -1.16
N LYS A 287 13.79 -15.39 -0.55
CA LYS A 287 14.60 -14.16 -0.48
C LYS A 287 15.91 -14.35 0.28
N ALA A 288 15.92 -15.14 1.35
CA ALA A 288 17.15 -15.47 2.08
C ALA A 288 18.11 -16.31 1.23
N LYS A 289 17.60 -17.30 0.48
CA LYS A 289 18.37 -18.13 -0.46
C LYS A 289 18.92 -17.31 -1.65
N GLU A 290 18.13 -16.39 -2.20
CA GLU A 290 18.58 -15.44 -3.24
C GLU A 290 19.66 -14.49 -2.70
N ALA A 291 19.48 -13.94 -1.51
CA ALA A 291 20.48 -13.08 -0.86
C ALA A 291 21.77 -13.83 -0.52
N LEU A 292 21.70 -15.12 -0.17
CA LEU A 292 22.87 -15.97 0.05
C LEU A 292 23.64 -16.19 -1.27
N LYS A 293 22.95 -16.58 -2.35
CA LYS A 293 23.55 -16.74 -3.69
C LYS A 293 24.20 -15.43 -4.18
N ALA A 294 23.53 -14.30 -4.01
CA ALA A 294 24.09 -12.99 -4.38
C ALA A 294 25.36 -12.63 -3.57
N LYS A 295 25.45 -13.05 -2.30
CA LYS A 295 26.68 -12.91 -1.50
C LYS A 295 27.79 -13.83 -2.00
N GLU A 296 27.49 -15.10 -2.29
CA GLU A 296 28.45 -16.07 -2.84
C GLU A 296 28.99 -15.62 -4.21
N GLU A 297 28.14 -15.09 -5.10
CA GLU A 297 28.56 -14.51 -6.38
C GLU A 297 29.41 -13.24 -6.20
N ALA A 298 29.04 -12.36 -5.26
CA ALA A 298 29.84 -11.19 -4.94
C ALA A 298 31.21 -11.55 -4.34
N GLU A 299 31.30 -12.65 -3.59
CA GLU A 299 32.55 -13.17 -3.04
C GLU A 299 33.43 -13.81 -4.12
N LYS A 300 32.85 -14.63 -5.02
CA LYS A 300 33.56 -15.16 -6.19
C LYS A 300 34.16 -14.03 -7.05
N ARG A 301 33.37 -12.99 -7.35
CA ARG A 301 33.85 -11.80 -8.09
C ARG A 301 34.95 -11.03 -7.36
N LYS A 302 35.01 -11.06 -6.02
CA LYS A 302 36.13 -10.51 -5.24
C LYS A 302 37.38 -11.38 -5.36
N GLN A 303 37.24 -12.70 -5.29
CA GLN A 303 38.35 -13.63 -5.44
C GLN A 303 38.95 -13.60 -6.86
N GLU A 304 38.12 -13.49 -7.90
CA GLU A 304 38.55 -13.30 -9.29
C GLU A 304 39.36 -12.00 -9.46
N LYS A 305 38.87 -10.88 -8.91
CA LYS A 305 39.60 -9.60 -8.94
C LYS A 305 40.92 -9.64 -8.16
N LEU A 306 41.00 -10.41 -7.07
CA LEU A 306 42.26 -10.60 -6.35
C LEU A 306 43.28 -11.37 -7.19
N LYS A 307 42.86 -12.44 -7.88
CA LYS A 307 43.71 -13.18 -8.83
C LYS A 307 44.18 -12.31 -9.99
N GLU A 308 43.28 -11.49 -10.57
CA GLU A 308 43.62 -10.53 -11.63
C GLU A 308 44.68 -9.51 -11.15
N ILE A 309 44.53 -8.99 -9.93
CA ILE A 309 45.53 -8.08 -9.31
C ILE A 309 46.87 -8.79 -9.09
N GLU A 310 46.88 -10.07 -8.69
CA GLU A 310 48.10 -10.86 -8.53
C GLU A 310 48.80 -11.14 -9.87
N GLU A 311 48.04 -11.50 -10.92
CA GLU A 311 48.59 -11.64 -12.27
C GLU A 311 49.18 -10.32 -12.80
N LEU A 312 48.52 -9.19 -12.56
CA LEU A 312 49.00 -7.87 -12.96
C LEU A 312 50.28 -7.48 -12.21
N LYS A 313 50.40 -7.85 -10.92
CA LYS A 313 51.65 -7.70 -10.16
C LYS A 313 52.77 -8.55 -10.75
N LEU A 314 52.50 -9.83 -11.05
CA LEU A 314 53.48 -10.75 -11.65
C LEU A 314 53.94 -10.26 -13.03
N LYS A 315 53.01 -9.77 -13.87
CA LYS A 315 53.32 -9.16 -15.18
C LYS A 315 54.16 -7.88 -15.01
N ALA A 316 53.84 -7.02 -14.04
CA ALA A 316 54.62 -5.81 -13.76
C ALA A 316 56.02 -6.12 -13.22
N GLU A 317 56.19 -7.21 -12.48
CA GLU A 317 57.50 -7.68 -12.00
C GLU A 317 58.36 -8.26 -13.13
N LYS A 318 57.78 -9.10 -14.00
CA LYS A 318 58.46 -9.56 -15.23
C LYS A 318 58.93 -8.39 -16.11
N LEU A 319 58.07 -7.39 -16.33
CA LEU A 319 58.43 -6.17 -17.08
C LEU A 319 59.51 -5.31 -16.38
N LYS A 320 59.70 -5.43 -15.06
CA LYS A 320 60.83 -4.80 -14.36
C LYS A 320 62.13 -5.59 -14.55
N ALA A 321 62.06 -6.93 -14.48
CA ALA A 321 63.21 -7.80 -14.73
C ALA A 321 63.72 -7.66 -16.18
N GLU A 322 62.83 -7.71 -17.16
CA GLU A 322 63.14 -7.51 -18.58
C GLU A 322 63.78 -6.13 -18.85
N LYS A 323 63.28 -5.07 -18.22
CA LYS A 323 63.91 -3.73 -18.31
C LYS A 323 65.29 -3.67 -17.66
N ALA A 324 65.51 -4.39 -16.56
CA ALA A 324 66.83 -4.48 -15.92
C ALA A 324 67.81 -5.30 -16.78
N GLU A 325 67.34 -6.31 -17.49
CA GLU A 325 68.12 -7.09 -18.45
C GLU A 325 68.48 -6.29 -19.70
N ILE A 326 67.53 -5.56 -20.29
CA ILE A 326 67.80 -4.60 -21.38
C ILE A 326 68.88 -3.59 -20.97
N GLN A 327 68.79 -3.02 -19.76
CA GLN A 327 69.83 -2.11 -19.23
C GLN A 327 71.20 -2.78 -19.00
N ARG A 328 71.25 -4.09 -18.74
CA ARG A 328 72.52 -4.84 -18.69
C ARG A 328 73.09 -5.04 -20.10
N LEU A 329 72.26 -5.42 -21.06
CA LEU A 329 72.64 -5.59 -22.46
C LEU A 329 73.11 -4.27 -23.11
N GLU A 330 72.47 -3.14 -22.81
CA GLU A 330 72.94 -1.82 -23.23
C GLU A 330 74.32 -1.47 -22.65
N LYS A 331 74.57 -1.78 -21.37
CA LYS A 331 75.89 -1.58 -20.75
C LYS A 331 76.98 -2.49 -21.33
N ILE A 332 76.63 -3.71 -21.75
CA ILE A 332 77.57 -4.62 -22.42
C ILE A 332 77.90 -4.06 -23.81
N LYS A 333 76.90 -3.70 -24.61
CA LYS A 333 77.10 -3.08 -25.94
C LYS A 333 77.93 -1.79 -25.88
N ALA A 334 77.71 -0.96 -24.87
CA ALA A 334 78.50 0.27 -24.67
C ALA A 334 79.99 -0.03 -24.40
N LYS A 335 80.31 -1.12 -23.68
CA LYS A 335 81.69 -1.57 -23.47
C LYS A 335 82.30 -2.15 -24.74
N GLU A 336 81.55 -2.97 -25.48
CA GLU A 336 81.99 -3.53 -26.77
C GLU A 336 82.28 -2.42 -27.80
N GLU A 337 81.48 -1.36 -27.85
CA GLU A 337 81.77 -0.18 -28.69
C GLU A 337 83.02 0.58 -28.21
N GLU A 338 83.27 0.65 -26.91
CA GLU A 338 84.47 1.30 -26.36
C GLU A 338 85.75 0.49 -26.68
N GLU A 339 85.70 -0.84 -26.59
CA GLU A 339 86.80 -1.72 -27.01
C GLU A 339 87.05 -1.64 -28.52
N LYS A 340 86.00 -1.69 -29.35
CA LYS A 340 86.12 -1.49 -30.81
C LYS A 340 86.72 -0.14 -31.17
N ARG A 341 86.47 0.93 -30.40
CA ARG A 341 87.12 2.23 -30.60
C ARG A 341 88.62 2.20 -30.26
N LYS A 342 89.01 1.52 -29.17
CA LYS A 342 90.43 1.34 -28.79
C LYS A 342 91.18 0.46 -29.79
N GLU A 343 90.51 -0.54 -30.35
CA GLU A 343 91.05 -1.42 -31.40
C GLU A 343 91.22 -0.67 -32.74
N LEU A 344 90.24 0.14 -33.13
CA LEU A 344 90.34 1.05 -34.29
C LEU A 344 91.45 2.09 -34.11
N GLU A 345 91.71 2.57 -32.88
CA GLU A 345 92.81 3.48 -32.60
C GLU A 345 94.18 2.79 -32.69
N LYS A 346 94.29 1.52 -32.27
CA LYS A 346 95.49 0.70 -32.51
C LYS A 346 95.75 0.48 -34.01
N GLN A 347 94.72 0.13 -34.78
CA GLN A 347 94.84 -0.06 -36.24
C GLN A 347 95.34 1.21 -36.94
N LYS A 348 94.85 2.39 -36.56
CA LYS A 348 95.32 3.66 -37.13
C LYS A 348 96.79 3.95 -36.84
N ARG A 349 97.31 3.57 -35.66
CA ARG A 349 98.73 3.71 -35.34
C ARG A 349 99.62 2.72 -36.11
N GLN A 350 99.08 1.56 -36.52
CA GLN A 350 99.78 0.61 -37.39
C GLN A 350 99.77 1.03 -38.87
N GLU A 351 98.65 1.55 -39.39
CA GLU A 351 98.58 2.12 -40.75
C GLU A 351 99.53 3.32 -40.93
N GLU A 352 99.74 4.13 -39.89
CA GLU A 352 100.65 5.28 -39.94
C GLU A 352 102.13 4.84 -39.98
N GLN A 353 102.47 3.70 -39.36
CA GLN A 353 103.80 3.08 -39.46
C GLN A 353 104.02 2.43 -40.84
N GLU A 354 103.06 1.67 -41.36
CA GLU A 354 103.18 1.07 -42.70
C GLU A 354 103.33 2.12 -43.82
N ARG A 355 102.77 3.33 -43.65
CA ARG A 355 102.92 4.41 -44.63
C ARG A 355 104.36 4.95 -44.72
N GLN A 356 105.15 4.85 -43.65
CA GLN A 356 106.57 5.26 -43.65
C GLN A 356 107.49 4.19 -44.26
N GLU A 357 107.12 2.91 -44.24
CA GLU A 357 107.89 1.84 -44.91
C GLU A 357 107.55 1.71 -46.40
N LYS A 358 106.29 1.89 -46.79
CA LYS A 358 105.82 1.72 -48.18
C LYS A 358 106.30 2.81 -49.15
N GLU A 359 106.91 3.89 -48.65
CA GLU A 359 107.54 4.92 -49.47
C GLU A 359 109.02 4.62 -49.79
N LYS A 360 109.72 3.82 -48.96
CA LYS A 360 111.10 3.37 -49.24
C LYS A 360 111.19 2.23 -50.26
N GLN A 361 110.19 1.35 -50.32
CA GLN A 361 110.25 0.13 -51.15
C GLN A 361 109.84 0.31 -52.63
N LYS A 362 109.32 1.47 -53.03
CA LYS A 362 108.86 1.70 -54.43
C LYS A 362 109.93 2.21 -55.39
N LEU A 363 111.15 2.50 -54.90
CA LEU A 363 112.26 2.92 -55.76
C LEU A 363 113.11 1.74 -56.31
N GLU A 364 113.00 0.56 -55.72
CA GLU A 364 113.88 -0.59 -56.01
C GLU A 364 113.23 -1.72 -56.83
N ALA A 365 111.90 -1.75 -56.96
CA ALA A 365 111.16 -2.75 -57.74
C ALA A 365 110.99 -2.36 -59.23
N GLN A 366 111.97 -1.65 -59.80
CA GLN A 366 112.12 -1.48 -61.23
C GLN A 366 112.83 -2.72 -61.84
N LYS A 367 112.66 -2.93 -63.15
CA LYS A 367 113.68 -3.59 -64.02
C LYS A 367 114.05 -5.06 -63.72
N ALA A 368 113.07 -5.93 -63.55
CA ALA A 368 113.29 -7.38 -63.75
C ALA A 368 112.18 -8.03 -64.58
N LYS A 369 112.41 -8.10 -65.90
CA LYS A 369 112.09 -9.23 -66.80
C LYS A 369 110.61 -9.69 -66.80
N GLU A 370 109.81 -9.47 -67.84
CA GLU A 370 110.16 -9.41 -69.26
C GLU A 370 111.04 -10.58 -69.73
N LEU A 371 110.53 -11.81 -69.58
CA LEU A 371 110.88 -12.98 -70.41
C LEU A 371 109.98 -14.18 -70.05
N GLU A 372 108.84 -14.31 -70.73
CA GLU A 372 108.34 -15.60 -71.28
C GLU A 372 107.06 -15.40 -72.12
N LYS A 373 107.24 -14.68 -73.23
CA LYS A 373 106.45 -14.96 -74.44
C LYS A 373 106.79 -16.39 -74.92
N LYS A 374 105.82 -17.03 -75.60
CA LYS A 374 105.98 -18.17 -76.54
C LYS A 374 106.27 -19.56 -75.94
N LYS A 375 105.22 -20.40 -75.82
CA LYS A 375 104.85 -21.41 -76.86
C LYS A 375 103.71 -22.35 -76.42
N LYS A 376 103.04 -22.93 -77.44
CA LYS A 376 101.99 -23.98 -77.43
C LYS A 376 100.60 -23.52 -76.95
N LEU A 377 99.54 -23.44 -77.76
CA LEU A 377 99.25 -23.87 -79.14
C LEU A 377 99.44 -25.37 -79.45
N GLU A 378 98.41 -25.93 -80.10
CA GLU A 378 98.43 -27.21 -80.85
C GLU A 378 98.79 -28.47 -80.05
N GLU A 379 97.80 -29.06 -79.37
CA GLU A 379 97.46 -30.47 -79.62
C GLU A 379 96.06 -30.84 -79.09
N ILE A 380 95.31 -31.59 -79.89
CA ILE A 380 94.14 -32.43 -79.52
C ILE A 380 92.87 -31.65 -79.07
N GLU A 381 91.81 -31.41 -79.85
CA GLU A 381 91.43 -31.72 -81.25
C GLU A 381 92.04 -32.97 -81.88
N LYS A 382 91.64 -34.18 -81.45
CA LYS A 382 91.71 -35.40 -82.29
C LYS A 382 90.93 -36.65 -81.82
N GLN A 383 89.93 -36.52 -80.95
CA GLN A 383 88.87 -37.54 -80.85
C GLN A 383 87.50 -36.89 -81.08
N LYS A 384 87.12 -36.84 -82.36
CA LYS A 384 86.17 -37.80 -82.98
C LYS A 384 84.73 -37.42 -82.60
N GLN A 385 83.98 -36.73 -83.46
CA GLN A 385 83.81 -37.07 -84.89
C GLN A 385 83.72 -38.59 -85.12
N ALA A 386 82.74 -39.21 -84.46
CA ALA A 386 82.05 -40.38 -85.00
C ALA A 386 80.56 -40.07 -84.83
N LYS A 387 79.99 -39.48 -85.88
CA LYS A 387 79.12 -40.20 -86.83
C LYS A 387 77.79 -40.54 -86.16
N LEU A 388 76.79 -39.68 -86.36
CA LEU A 388 75.97 -39.68 -87.57
C LEU A 388 75.12 -40.94 -87.65
N GLN A 389 73.81 -40.70 -87.64
CA GLN A 389 72.90 -41.30 -88.62
C GLN A 389 73.08 -42.80 -88.87
N THR A 390 72.37 -43.60 -88.09
CA THR A 390 71.52 -44.61 -88.72
C THR A 390 70.20 -44.72 -87.98
N LYS A 391 69.11 -44.40 -88.70
CA LYS A 391 67.87 -45.20 -88.73
C LYS A 391 67.07 -45.26 -87.41
N LEU A 392 65.91 -44.62 -87.26
CA LEU A 392 64.81 -44.45 -88.22
C LEU A 392 64.51 -45.75 -89.01
N GLU A 393 63.32 -46.31 -88.78
CA GLU A 393 62.70 -47.31 -89.67
C GLU A 393 63.35 -48.71 -89.69
N ALA A 394 63.09 -49.47 -88.62
CA ALA A 394 62.88 -50.92 -88.71
C ALA A 394 61.87 -51.37 -87.63
N ASP A 395 61.21 -52.50 -87.87
CA ASP A 395 60.49 -53.31 -86.86
C ASP A 395 59.16 -52.79 -86.27
N LYS A 396 58.38 -52.04 -87.06
CA LYS A 396 56.89 -52.08 -87.00
C LYS A 396 56.30 -53.45 -87.45
N ALA A 397 57.05 -54.55 -87.30
CA ALA A 397 56.76 -55.85 -87.93
C ALA A 397 56.66 -57.03 -86.94
N LYS A 398 56.92 -56.83 -85.64
CA LYS A 398 56.92 -57.92 -84.62
C LYS A 398 55.65 -57.96 -83.75
N GLU A 399 54.57 -57.35 -84.23
CA GLU A 399 53.26 -57.29 -83.56
C GLU A 399 52.38 -58.55 -83.76
N LEU A 400 52.85 -59.54 -84.53
CA LEU A 400 52.03 -60.68 -84.98
C LEU A 400 52.27 -62.02 -84.25
N GLU A 401 53.41 -62.22 -83.59
CA GLU A 401 53.81 -63.60 -83.21
C GLU A 401 53.53 -64.04 -81.76
N LYS A 402 53.35 -63.12 -80.80
CA LYS A 402 53.02 -63.48 -79.40
C LYS A 402 51.53 -63.42 -79.05
N LYS A 403 50.66 -63.02 -80.00
CA LYS A 403 49.19 -63.13 -79.87
C LYS A 403 48.72 -64.58 -79.63
N LYS A 404 49.47 -65.60 -80.08
CA LYS A 404 49.11 -67.02 -79.96
C LYS A 404 49.27 -67.64 -78.56
N LYS A 405 49.96 -67.00 -77.61
CA LYS A 405 50.13 -67.52 -76.23
C LYS A 405 49.12 -66.96 -75.21
N LEU A 406 48.17 -66.14 -75.66
CA LEU A 406 47.09 -65.59 -74.82
C LEU A 406 45.85 -66.49 -74.77
N GLU A 407 45.51 -67.19 -75.87
CA GLU A 407 44.22 -67.88 -76.01
C GLU A 407 44.10 -69.19 -75.18
N GLU A 408 45.20 -69.92 -75.00
CA GLU A 408 45.16 -71.23 -74.32
C GLU A 408 44.93 -71.13 -72.80
N ILE A 409 45.52 -70.10 -72.17
CA ILE A 409 45.38 -69.81 -70.73
C ILE A 409 43.99 -69.21 -70.43
N GLU A 410 43.34 -68.60 -71.40
CA GLU A 410 42.04 -67.96 -71.22
C GLU A 410 40.88 -68.99 -71.21
N LYS A 411 40.95 -70.04 -72.04
CA LYS A 411 39.96 -71.13 -72.06
C LYS A 411 39.87 -71.89 -70.72
N GLN A 412 40.98 -72.14 -70.04
CA GLN A 412 40.96 -72.80 -68.72
C GLN A 412 40.37 -71.92 -67.60
N LYS A 413 40.40 -70.58 -67.74
CA LYS A 413 39.81 -69.66 -66.75
C LYS A 413 38.29 -69.57 -66.84
N GLN A 414 37.72 -69.65 -68.04
CA GLN A 414 36.28 -69.48 -68.26
C GLN A 414 35.45 -70.60 -67.62
N ALA A 415 35.86 -71.87 -67.76
CA ALA A 415 35.14 -73.02 -67.20
C ALA A 415 35.03 -73.00 -65.65
N LYS A 416 36.12 -72.64 -64.95
CA LYS A 416 36.12 -72.54 -63.47
C LYS A 416 35.36 -71.33 -62.94
N LEU A 417 35.18 -70.28 -63.75
CA LEU A 417 34.40 -69.09 -63.38
C LEU A 417 32.89 -69.33 -63.45
N GLN A 418 32.40 -70.07 -64.45
CA GLN A 418 30.97 -70.34 -64.61
C GLN A 418 30.40 -71.18 -63.45
N ALA A 419 31.04 -72.29 -63.08
CA ALA A 419 30.58 -73.15 -61.98
C ALA A 419 30.50 -72.43 -60.61
N LYS A 420 31.36 -71.43 -60.37
CA LYS A 420 31.36 -70.66 -59.11
C LYS A 420 30.28 -69.58 -59.09
N LEU A 421 30.01 -68.95 -60.24
CA LEU A 421 28.99 -67.90 -60.37
C LEU A 421 27.56 -68.42 -60.15
N GLU A 422 27.27 -69.66 -60.52
CA GLU A 422 25.93 -70.24 -60.35
C GLU A 422 25.62 -70.60 -58.89
N ALA A 423 26.60 -71.18 -58.18
CA ALA A 423 26.47 -71.49 -56.75
C ALA A 423 26.28 -70.24 -55.87
N ASP A 424 26.95 -69.13 -56.21
CA ASP A 424 26.82 -67.87 -55.48
C ASP A 424 25.51 -67.12 -55.81
N LYS A 425 25.04 -67.16 -57.06
CA LYS A 425 23.73 -66.57 -57.45
C LYS A 425 22.55 -67.19 -56.69
N ALA A 426 22.55 -68.51 -56.49
CA ALA A 426 21.49 -69.20 -55.75
C ALA A 426 21.40 -68.72 -54.28
N LYS A 427 22.55 -68.59 -53.61
CA LYS A 427 22.64 -68.12 -52.21
C LYS A 427 22.34 -66.62 -52.06
N GLU A 428 22.61 -65.81 -53.09
CA GLU A 428 22.28 -64.38 -53.07
C GLU A 428 20.78 -64.11 -53.26
N LEU A 429 20.10 -64.89 -54.11
CA LEU A 429 18.65 -64.78 -54.35
C LEU A 429 17.82 -65.08 -53.09
N GLU A 430 18.19 -66.11 -52.32
CA GLU A 430 17.50 -66.45 -51.08
C GLU A 430 17.67 -65.35 -50.00
N LYS A 431 18.89 -64.78 -49.88
CA LYS A 431 19.17 -63.64 -49.00
C LYS A 431 18.40 -62.39 -49.42
N LYS A 432 18.30 -62.10 -50.72
CA LYS A 432 17.53 -60.95 -51.26
C LYS A 432 16.03 -61.07 -50.93
N LYS A 433 15.41 -62.26 -51.07
CA LYS A 433 14.00 -62.49 -50.68
C LYS A 433 13.78 -62.21 -49.19
N LYS A 434 14.61 -62.80 -48.30
CA LYS A 434 14.53 -62.58 -46.85
C LYS A 434 14.83 -61.13 -46.41
N LEU A 435 15.58 -60.37 -47.21
CA LEU A 435 15.81 -58.94 -46.95
C LEU A 435 14.60 -58.09 -47.35
N GLN A 436 14.05 -58.30 -48.55
CA GLN A 436 12.88 -57.56 -49.06
C GLN A 436 11.64 -57.75 -48.19
N GLU A 437 11.42 -58.94 -47.63
CA GLU A 437 10.30 -59.20 -46.71
C GLU A 437 10.43 -58.39 -45.41
N LYS A 438 11.63 -58.35 -44.82
CA LYS A 438 11.94 -57.51 -43.65
C LYS A 438 11.83 -56.02 -43.97
N GLU A 439 12.13 -55.62 -45.20
CA GLU A 439 12.02 -54.23 -45.65
C GLU A 439 10.57 -53.81 -45.84
N LYS A 440 9.73 -54.65 -46.47
CA LYS A 440 8.27 -54.46 -46.55
C LYS A 440 7.62 -54.37 -45.16
N GLN A 441 8.00 -55.23 -44.22
CA GLN A 441 7.51 -55.14 -42.83
C GLN A 441 7.95 -53.85 -42.10
N LYS A 442 9.16 -53.35 -42.37
CA LYS A 442 9.63 -52.06 -41.83
C LYS A 442 8.87 -50.89 -42.45
N GLN A 443 8.68 -50.89 -43.78
CA GLN A 443 7.91 -49.87 -44.49
C GLN A 443 6.47 -49.82 -43.98
N ALA A 444 5.77 -50.97 -43.87
CA ALA A 444 4.42 -51.03 -43.30
C ALA A 444 4.34 -50.48 -41.86
N LYS A 445 5.31 -50.80 -40.99
CA LYS A 445 5.39 -50.24 -39.61
C LYS A 445 5.70 -48.75 -39.58
N ILE A 446 6.38 -48.21 -40.59
CA ILE A 446 6.63 -46.77 -40.74
C ILE A 446 5.36 -46.07 -41.26
N GLN A 447 4.71 -46.62 -42.29
CA GLN A 447 3.41 -46.16 -42.81
C GLN A 447 2.37 -46.01 -41.69
N ALA A 448 2.15 -47.09 -40.93
CA ALA A 448 1.19 -47.11 -39.82
C ALA A 448 1.53 -46.10 -38.71
N LYS A 449 2.82 -45.85 -38.43
CA LYS A 449 3.24 -44.80 -37.48
C LYS A 449 2.99 -43.39 -38.03
N ILE A 450 3.22 -43.16 -39.32
CA ILE A 450 2.94 -41.88 -39.98
C ILE A 450 1.43 -41.60 -39.99
N GLU A 451 0.60 -42.60 -40.29
CA GLU A 451 -0.86 -42.48 -40.27
C GLU A 451 -1.41 -42.24 -38.86
N ALA A 452 -0.92 -42.98 -37.85
CA ALA A 452 -1.27 -42.74 -36.45
C ALA A 452 -0.81 -41.35 -35.95
N GLN A 453 0.29 -40.80 -36.47
CA GLN A 453 0.73 -39.43 -36.19
C GLN A 453 -0.16 -38.40 -36.89
N LYS A 454 -0.49 -38.58 -38.17
CA LYS A 454 -1.42 -37.72 -38.92
C LYS A 454 -2.80 -37.68 -38.25
N ALA A 455 -3.34 -38.82 -37.82
CA ALA A 455 -4.61 -38.88 -37.10
C ALA A 455 -4.58 -38.06 -35.79
N LYS A 456 -3.53 -38.20 -34.98
CA LYS A 456 -3.34 -37.40 -33.75
C LYS A 456 -3.11 -35.92 -34.03
N GLU A 457 -2.50 -35.57 -35.15
CA GLU A 457 -2.33 -34.16 -35.57
C GLU A 457 -3.67 -33.55 -36.02
N ILE A 458 -4.49 -34.28 -36.76
CA ILE A 458 -5.86 -33.88 -37.14
C ILE A 458 -6.72 -33.68 -35.90
N GLU A 459 -6.67 -34.60 -34.94
CA GLU A 459 -7.39 -34.48 -33.67
C GLU A 459 -6.94 -33.25 -32.85
N ARG A 460 -5.63 -32.96 -32.82
CA ARG A 460 -5.08 -31.74 -32.20
C ARG A 460 -5.52 -30.48 -32.93
N LYS A 461 -5.56 -30.47 -34.26
CA LYS A 461 -6.05 -29.32 -35.06
C LYS A 461 -7.52 -29.05 -34.80
N LYS A 462 -8.39 -30.08 -34.74
CA LYS A 462 -9.79 -29.93 -34.33
C LYS A 462 -9.92 -29.33 -32.92
N LYS A 463 -9.20 -29.89 -31.94
CA LYS A 463 -9.20 -29.37 -30.55
C LYS A 463 -8.70 -27.92 -30.44
N LEU A 464 -7.72 -27.52 -31.27
CA LEU A 464 -7.25 -26.14 -31.34
C LEU A 464 -8.30 -25.20 -31.97
N GLN A 465 -8.96 -25.62 -33.05
CA GLN A 465 -10.05 -24.85 -33.66
C GLN A 465 -11.24 -24.67 -32.71
N ASP A 466 -11.61 -25.69 -31.92
CA ASP A 466 -12.67 -25.57 -30.91
C ASP A 466 -12.27 -24.61 -29.77
N ILE A 467 -10.99 -24.62 -29.35
CA ILE A 467 -10.46 -23.65 -28.39
C ILE A 467 -10.47 -22.22 -28.97
N GLU A 468 -10.18 -22.07 -30.26
CA GLU A 468 -10.14 -20.78 -30.95
C GLU A 468 -11.54 -20.21 -31.18
N LYS A 469 -12.51 -21.02 -31.60
CA LYS A 469 -13.94 -20.65 -31.62
C LYS A 469 -14.43 -20.22 -30.24
N ARG A 470 -14.17 -21.01 -29.19
CA ARG A 470 -14.52 -20.64 -27.81
C ARG A 470 -13.82 -19.38 -27.31
N LYS A 471 -12.64 -19.02 -27.84
CA LYS A 471 -12.00 -17.73 -27.56
C LYS A 471 -12.71 -16.60 -28.30
N GLN A 472 -13.06 -16.78 -29.57
CA GLN A 472 -13.81 -15.79 -30.35
C GLN A 472 -15.19 -15.53 -29.73
N GLU A 473 -15.97 -16.56 -29.40
CA GLU A 473 -17.24 -16.46 -28.67
C GLU A 473 -17.11 -15.72 -27.34
N ARG A 474 -16.04 -15.98 -26.57
CA ARG A 474 -15.77 -15.27 -25.31
C ARG A 474 -15.39 -13.81 -25.51
N ILE A 475 -14.64 -13.49 -26.58
CA ILE A 475 -14.29 -12.11 -26.94
C ILE A 475 -15.54 -11.36 -27.39
N GLU A 476 -16.39 -11.99 -28.21
CA GLU A 476 -17.65 -11.42 -28.67
C GLU A 476 -18.64 -11.19 -27.52
N ALA A 477 -18.82 -12.17 -26.63
CA ALA A 477 -19.62 -12.01 -25.42
C ALA A 477 -19.08 -10.92 -24.48
N ALA A 478 -17.76 -10.79 -24.34
CA ALA A 478 -17.14 -9.72 -23.57
C ALA A 478 -17.32 -8.33 -24.23
N LEU A 479 -17.30 -8.25 -25.56
CA LEU A 479 -17.59 -7.02 -26.32
C LEU A 479 -19.07 -6.64 -26.24
N LEU A 480 -19.99 -7.62 -26.25
CA LEU A 480 -21.41 -7.41 -26.03
C LEU A 480 -21.67 -6.85 -24.62
N ALA A 481 -21.16 -7.53 -23.60
CA ALA A 481 -21.27 -7.09 -22.20
C ALA A 481 -20.64 -5.70 -21.98
N LYS A 482 -19.54 -5.38 -22.68
CA LYS A 482 -18.93 -4.04 -22.64
C LYS A 482 -19.85 -2.98 -23.27
N LYS A 483 -20.45 -3.26 -24.43
CA LYS A 483 -21.43 -2.36 -25.07
C LYS A 483 -22.69 -2.16 -24.20
N GLU A 484 -23.15 -3.19 -23.51
CA GLU A 484 -24.26 -3.08 -22.55
C GLU A 484 -23.86 -2.24 -21.33
N HIS A 485 -22.67 -2.45 -20.77
CA HIS A 485 -22.15 -1.63 -19.68
C HIS A 485 -21.98 -0.15 -20.09
N GLU A 486 -21.54 0.13 -21.31
CA GLU A 486 -21.47 1.50 -21.88
C GLU A 486 -22.88 2.11 -22.06
N ARG A 487 -23.88 1.31 -22.47
CA ARG A 487 -25.30 1.74 -22.51
C ARG A 487 -25.88 2.01 -21.12
N HIS A 488 -25.47 1.28 -20.10
CA HIS A 488 -25.86 1.54 -18.71
C HIS A 488 -25.17 2.78 -18.16
N LEU A 489 -23.84 2.95 -18.35
CA LEU A 489 -23.10 4.15 -17.98
C LEU A 489 -23.69 5.41 -18.61
N THR A 490 -23.96 5.40 -19.92
CA THR A 490 -24.53 6.57 -20.61
C THR A 490 -25.97 6.89 -20.17
N LYS A 491 -26.77 5.90 -19.76
CA LYS A 491 -28.07 6.14 -19.10
C LYS A 491 -27.88 6.74 -17.70
N GLU A 492 -26.93 6.24 -16.92
CA GLU A 492 -26.63 6.73 -15.58
C GLU A 492 -26.02 8.15 -15.60
N GLU A 493 -25.14 8.44 -16.55
CA GLU A 493 -24.60 9.79 -16.78
C GLU A 493 -25.68 10.78 -17.20
N LYS A 494 -26.61 10.39 -18.09
CA LYS A 494 -27.77 11.23 -18.41
C LYS A 494 -28.66 11.48 -17.19
N ALA A 495 -28.91 10.46 -16.37
CA ALA A 495 -29.66 10.62 -15.12
C ALA A 495 -28.94 11.60 -14.16
N ARG A 496 -27.63 11.42 -13.94
CA ARG A 496 -26.80 12.32 -13.13
C ARG A 496 -26.76 13.75 -13.68
N GLN A 497 -26.72 13.93 -15.01
CA GLN A 497 -26.81 15.26 -15.62
C GLN A 497 -28.18 15.91 -15.39
N THR A 498 -29.29 15.15 -15.46
CA THR A 498 -30.62 15.70 -15.11
C THR A 498 -30.76 15.99 -13.62
N GLU A 499 -30.07 15.25 -12.75
CA GLU A 499 -30.06 15.49 -11.30
C GLU A 499 -29.19 16.70 -10.93
N LEU A 500 -28.03 16.87 -11.58
CA LEU A 500 -27.19 18.06 -11.49
C LEU A 500 -27.94 19.32 -11.91
N LYS A 501 -28.64 19.30 -13.06
CA LYS A 501 -29.47 20.45 -13.49
C LYS A 501 -30.55 20.82 -12.49
N LYS A 502 -31.21 19.82 -11.87
CA LYS A 502 -32.18 20.08 -10.79
C LYS A 502 -31.53 20.68 -9.55
N GLN A 503 -30.31 20.26 -9.20
CA GLN A 503 -29.55 20.84 -8.09
C GLN A 503 -29.10 22.26 -8.40
N GLU A 504 -28.64 22.55 -9.63
CA GLU A 504 -28.29 23.89 -10.10
C GLU A 504 -29.51 24.82 -10.05
N GLU A 505 -30.67 24.41 -10.57
CA GLU A 505 -31.93 25.17 -10.44
C GLU A 505 -32.35 25.41 -8.97
N GLU A 506 -32.13 24.44 -8.08
CA GLU A 506 -32.44 24.59 -6.65
C GLU A 506 -31.45 25.53 -5.95
N GLU A 507 -30.17 25.52 -6.35
CA GLU A 507 -29.17 26.47 -5.87
C GLU A 507 -29.41 27.89 -6.39
N GLU A 508 -29.81 28.07 -7.65
CA GLU A 508 -30.24 29.37 -8.18
C GLU A 508 -31.43 29.93 -7.40
N LYS A 509 -32.46 29.10 -7.15
CA LYS A 509 -33.62 29.48 -6.31
C LYS A 509 -33.20 29.86 -4.88
N LYS A 510 -32.23 29.14 -4.28
CA LYS A 510 -31.65 29.50 -2.97
C LYS A 510 -30.86 30.80 -3.03
N GLN A 511 -30.09 31.07 -4.09
CA GLN A 511 -29.34 32.31 -4.26
C GLN A 511 -30.28 33.52 -4.44
N GLN A 512 -31.34 33.38 -5.25
CA GLN A 512 -32.41 34.37 -5.39
C GLN A 512 -33.07 34.67 -4.04
N LEU A 513 -33.44 33.64 -3.27
CA LEU A 513 -34.01 33.80 -1.92
C LEU A 513 -33.03 34.50 -0.95
N ILE A 514 -31.74 34.18 -1.00
CA ILE A 514 -30.70 34.85 -0.20
C ILE A 514 -30.57 36.33 -0.61
N GLN A 515 -30.65 36.63 -1.91
CA GLN A 515 -30.60 37.99 -2.42
C GLN A 515 -31.83 38.80 -1.98
N GLU A 516 -33.02 38.20 -2.04
CA GLU A 516 -34.26 38.80 -1.55
C GLU A 516 -34.23 39.05 -0.04
N LEU A 517 -33.80 38.05 0.76
CA LEU A 517 -33.61 38.20 2.21
C LEU A 517 -32.55 39.28 2.56
N SER A 518 -31.52 39.43 1.73
CA SER A 518 -30.53 40.50 1.87
C SER A 518 -31.13 41.88 1.57
N GLN A 519 -32.00 41.99 0.57
CA GLN A 519 -32.75 43.22 0.28
C GLN A 519 -33.74 43.55 1.41
N ARG A 520 -34.54 42.58 1.88
CA ARG A 520 -35.42 42.72 3.05
C ARG A 520 -34.63 43.16 4.28
N SER A 521 -33.47 42.56 4.57
CA SER A 521 -32.60 42.97 5.69
C SER A 521 -32.04 44.39 5.53
N LYS A 522 -31.71 44.83 4.31
CA LYS A 522 -31.31 46.24 4.05
C LYS A 522 -32.48 47.19 4.29
N PHE A 523 -33.69 46.83 3.87
CA PHE A 523 -34.91 47.62 4.07
C PHE A 523 -35.30 47.68 5.56
N GLU A 524 -35.25 46.57 6.30
CA GLU A 524 -35.42 46.54 7.75
C GLU A 524 -34.37 47.38 8.48
N LYS A 525 -33.10 47.33 8.07
CA LYS A 525 -32.06 48.21 8.62
C LYS A 525 -32.31 49.68 8.32
N LYS A 526 -32.92 50.02 7.18
CA LYS A 526 -33.35 51.38 6.86
C LYS A 526 -34.50 51.81 7.78
N LYS A 527 -35.57 51.00 7.88
CA LYS A 527 -36.67 51.21 8.84
C LYS A 527 -36.19 51.31 10.29
N GLN A 528 -35.25 50.47 10.73
CA GLN A 528 -34.65 50.54 12.07
C GLN A 528 -33.80 51.80 12.27
N LYS A 529 -33.16 52.34 11.22
CA LYS A 529 -32.50 53.66 11.29
C LYS A 529 -33.53 54.78 11.39
N GLU A 530 -34.59 54.75 10.60
CA GLU A 530 -35.70 55.70 10.62
C GLU A 530 -36.40 55.70 11.99
N ILE A 531 -36.71 54.52 12.53
CA ILE A 531 -37.21 54.33 13.91
C ILE A 531 -36.19 54.86 14.91
N LYS A 532 -34.90 54.54 14.81
CA LYS A 532 -33.87 55.10 15.73
C LYS A 532 -33.71 56.62 15.63
N THR A 533 -33.98 57.23 14.49
CA THR A 533 -34.00 58.70 14.35
C THR A 533 -35.28 59.31 14.91
N ALA A 534 -36.44 58.66 14.74
CA ALA A 534 -37.69 59.06 15.38
C ALA A 534 -37.63 58.89 16.90
N ASP A 535 -37.08 57.77 17.39
CA ASP A 535 -36.79 57.51 18.80
C ASP A 535 -35.72 58.46 19.34
N LYS A 536 -34.76 58.93 18.54
CA LYS A 536 -33.84 59.99 18.96
C LYS A 536 -34.53 61.35 19.09
N LYS A 537 -35.44 61.70 18.17
CA LYS A 537 -36.27 62.91 18.30
C LYS A 537 -37.18 62.81 19.53
N ARG A 538 -37.94 61.72 19.67
CA ARG A 538 -38.74 61.42 20.85
C ARG A 538 -37.92 61.35 22.13
N LYS A 539 -36.69 60.84 22.12
CA LYS A 539 -35.80 60.87 23.30
C LYS A 539 -35.21 62.24 23.59
N LYS A 540 -35.15 63.15 22.61
CA LYS A 540 -34.78 64.55 22.81
C LYS A 540 -35.97 65.34 23.36
N GLU A 541 -37.17 65.15 22.81
CA GLU A 541 -38.43 65.67 23.36
C GLU A 541 -38.66 65.14 24.78
N ILE A 542 -38.48 63.83 24.99
CA ILE A 542 -38.53 63.21 26.32
C ILE A 542 -37.39 63.72 27.19
N SER A 543 -36.14 63.91 26.73
CA SER A 543 -35.10 64.46 27.60
C SER A 543 -35.37 65.92 27.93
N GLU A 544 -35.89 66.74 27.02
CA GLU A 544 -36.30 68.12 27.32
C GLU A 544 -37.43 68.15 28.36
N LEU A 545 -38.39 67.22 28.27
CA LEU A 545 -39.43 67.01 29.30
C LEU A 545 -38.89 66.38 30.60
N THR A 546 -37.85 65.54 30.52
CA THR A 546 -37.25 64.84 31.66
C THR A 546 -36.23 65.71 32.38
N ASP A 547 -35.54 66.62 31.70
CA ASP A 547 -34.66 67.65 32.27
C ASP A 547 -35.51 68.68 33.04
N ALA A 548 -36.72 68.99 32.54
CA ALA A 548 -37.74 69.75 33.26
C ALA A 548 -38.36 68.97 34.44
N LEU A 549 -38.44 67.64 34.36
CA LEU A 549 -38.84 66.77 35.48
C LEU A 549 -37.70 66.60 36.50
N ASP A 550 -36.45 66.56 36.03
CA ASP A 550 -35.25 66.28 36.81
C ASP A 550 -34.75 67.54 37.53
N THR A 551 -35.02 68.76 37.04
CA THR A 551 -34.92 69.95 37.91
C THR A 551 -35.89 69.86 39.11
N HIS A 552 -37.01 69.15 38.98
CA HIS A 552 -37.94 68.87 40.07
C HIS A 552 -37.52 67.65 40.93
N ILE A 553 -36.93 66.62 40.33
CA ILE A 553 -36.60 65.33 40.98
C ILE A 553 -35.17 65.29 41.55
N THR A 554 -34.24 66.14 41.11
CA THR A 554 -32.86 66.23 41.64
C THR A 554 -32.73 66.76 43.08
N LYS A 555 -33.85 67.02 43.77
CA LYS A 555 -33.88 67.09 45.24
C LYS A 555 -33.93 65.73 45.95
N ILE A 556 -34.19 64.61 45.25
CA ILE A 556 -34.39 63.30 45.87
C ILE A 556 -33.55 62.21 45.17
N HIS A 557 -32.47 61.81 45.85
CA HIS A 557 -31.70 60.57 45.70
C HIS A 557 -30.85 60.34 44.43
N LYS A 558 -29.55 60.62 44.59
CA LYS A 558 -28.48 60.03 43.78
C LYS A 558 -28.24 58.56 44.17
N GLY A 559 -28.13 57.69 43.16
CA GLY A 559 -27.09 56.65 43.13
C GLY A 559 -27.50 55.20 43.35
N LYS A 560 -27.48 54.41 42.26
CA LYS A 560 -26.69 53.17 42.11
C LYS A 560 -26.88 52.58 40.71
N ASN A 561 -25.79 52.18 40.07
CA ASN A 561 -25.82 51.34 38.88
C ASN A 561 -24.55 50.46 38.81
N ILE A 562 -24.56 49.42 37.97
CA ILE A 562 -23.53 48.37 37.85
C ILE A 562 -23.64 47.22 38.90
N VAL A 563 -24.74 46.45 38.91
CA VAL A 563 -24.75 44.96 39.10
C VAL A 563 -26.03 44.35 38.50
N GLU A 564 -26.08 44.06 37.19
CA GLU A 564 -27.32 43.50 36.58
C GLU A 564 -27.25 42.00 36.21
N GLY A 565 -26.06 41.42 36.05
CA GLY A 565 -25.93 40.01 35.62
C GLY A 565 -26.29 38.95 36.68
N LYS A 566 -26.24 39.28 37.97
CA LYS A 566 -26.49 38.33 39.09
C LYS A 566 -27.76 38.64 39.89
N ASN A 567 -28.27 39.87 39.85
CA ASN A 567 -29.41 40.29 40.66
C ASN A 567 -30.75 39.78 40.12
N LEU A 568 -30.92 39.63 38.80
CA LEU A 568 -32.14 39.03 38.20
C LEU A 568 -32.42 37.57 38.63
N ILE A 569 -31.46 36.86 39.23
CA ILE A 569 -31.68 35.50 39.77
C ILE A 569 -32.03 35.54 41.27
N LYS A 570 -31.62 36.60 42.00
CA LYS A 570 -32.03 36.82 43.40
C LYS A 570 -33.45 37.36 43.49
N LEU A 571 -33.76 38.45 42.76
CA LEU A 571 -35.12 39.02 42.68
C LEU A 571 -36.17 37.93 42.42
N LYS A 572 -35.95 37.07 41.42
CA LYS A 572 -36.83 35.93 41.14
C LYS A 572 -37.17 35.02 42.32
N LYS A 573 -36.28 34.82 43.29
CA LYS A 573 -36.59 34.00 44.47
C LYS A 573 -37.45 34.80 45.44
N GLU A 574 -37.05 36.03 45.71
CA GLU A 574 -37.70 36.97 46.62
C GLU A 574 -39.11 37.32 46.13
N ASP A 575 -39.28 37.66 44.85
CA ASP A 575 -40.55 37.97 44.20
C ASP A 575 -41.49 36.75 44.13
N LEU A 576 -40.99 35.54 43.81
CA LEU A 576 -41.83 34.33 43.88
C LEU A 576 -42.22 34.00 45.31
N THR A 577 -41.39 34.30 46.31
CA THR A 577 -41.77 34.10 47.72
C THR A 577 -42.81 35.13 48.17
N ALA A 578 -42.72 36.38 47.70
CA ALA A 578 -43.74 37.40 47.94
C ALA A 578 -45.08 37.02 47.30
N VAL A 579 -45.10 36.66 46.01
CA VAL A 579 -46.33 36.19 45.33
C VAL A 579 -46.90 34.93 46.00
N LYS A 580 -46.07 34.03 46.52
CA LYS A 580 -46.53 32.87 47.32
C LYS A 580 -47.08 33.24 48.69
N HIS A 581 -46.67 34.37 49.27
CA HIS A 581 -47.25 34.90 50.51
C HIS A 581 -48.60 35.55 50.21
N ASP A 582 -48.65 36.45 49.23
CA ASP A 582 -49.88 37.11 48.76
C ASP A 582 -50.98 36.07 48.41
N LEU A 583 -50.62 34.98 47.72
CA LEU A 583 -51.54 33.86 47.39
C LEU A 583 -51.99 33.03 48.60
N LYS A 584 -51.26 33.04 49.73
CA LYS A 584 -51.73 32.43 50.99
C LYS A 584 -52.70 33.37 51.70
N ASP A 585 -52.39 34.65 51.73
CA ASP A 585 -53.23 35.68 52.35
C ASP A 585 -54.57 35.81 51.60
N GLU A 586 -54.55 35.70 50.26
CA GLU A 586 -55.77 35.62 49.44
C GLU A 586 -56.67 34.45 49.87
N LYS A 587 -56.10 33.24 49.99
CA LYS A 587 -56.83 32.05 50.45
C LYS A 587 -57.31 32.15 51.89
N HIS A 588 -56.64 32.94 52.73
CA HIS A 588 -57.12 33.20 54.08
C HIS A 588 -58.33 34.14 54.06
N ILE A 589 -58.25 35.22 53.27
CA ILE A 589 -59.36 36.17 53.05
C ILE A 589 -60.58 35.48 52.42
N GLU A 590 -60.39 34.57 51.46
CA GLU A 590 -61.48 33.77 50.88
C GLU A 590 -62.20 32.93 51.95
N LYS A 591 -61.45 32.25 52.82
CA LYS A 591 -62.02 31.47 53.92
C LYS A 591 -62.79 32.35 54.92
N GLU A 592 -62.30 33.55 55.23
CA GLU A 592 -63.03 34.49 56.08
C GLU A 592 -64.29 35.04 55.39
N LEU A 593 -64.24 35.31 54.10
CA LEU A 593 -65.42 35.71 53.32
C LEU A 593 -66.51 34.62 53.36
N ASP A 594 -66.14 33.35 53.23
CA ASP A 594 -67.09 32.23 53.30
C ASP A 594 -67.61 31.97 54.73
N ARG A 595 -66.77 32.19 55.76
CA ARG A 595 -67.21 32.22 57.17
C ARG A 595 -68.25 33.31 57.41
N ILE A 596 -68.00 34.54 56.92
CA ILE A 596 -68.91 35.68 57.07
C ILE A 596 -70.22 35.43 56.29
N LYS A 597 -70.18 34.93 55.05
CA LYS A 597 -71.41 34.52 54.32
C LYS A 597 -72.22 33.47 55.11
N THR A 598 -71.54 32.48 55.68
CA THR A 598 -72.19 31.42 56.47
C THR A 598 -72.81 31.98 57.77
N ALA A 599 -72.16 32.96 58.40
CA ALA A 599 -72.71 33.65 59.57
C ALA A 599 -73.93 34.50 59.20
N VAL A 600 -73.83 35.32 58.14
CA VAL A 600 -74.94 36.17 57.66
C VAL A 600 -76.16 35.32 57.31
N THR A 601 -76.01 34.26 56.50
CA THR A 601 -77.12 33.37 56.14
C THR A 601 -77.72 32.59 57.32
N ARG A 602 -76.97 32.36 58.40
CA ARG A 602 -77.53 31.83 59.67
C ARG A 602 -78.32 32.89 60.43
N PHE A 603 -77.81 34.11 60.54
CA PHE A 603 -78.50 35.19 61.24
C PHE A 603 -79.76 35.66 60.50
N GLU A 604 -79.74 35.71 59.17
CA GLU A 604 -80.94 35.97 58.34
C GLU A 604 -82.06 34.94 58.60
N LYS A 605 -81.72 33.66 58.79
CA LYS A 605 -82.71 32.63 59.18
C LYS A 605 -83.28 32.90 60.58
N LEU A 606 -82.43 33.17 61.56
CA LEU A 606 -82.85 33.45 62.94
C LEU A 606 -83.73 34.71 63.06
N VAL A 607 -83.50 35.73 62.21
CA VAL A 607 -84.35 36.92 62.10
C VAL A 607 -85.69 36.58 61.44
N LYS A 608 -85.71 35.77 60.37
CA LYS A 608 -86.96 35.29 59.74
C LYS A 608 -87.81 34.41 60.66
N GLU A 609 -87.17 33.71 61.60
CA GLU A 609 -87.85 32.94 62.64
C GLU A 609 -88.37 33.82 63.80
N GLY A 610 -88.17 35.15 63.75
CA GLY A 610 -88.68 36.10 64.76
C GLY A 610 -87.96 36.08 66.11
N LYS A 611 -86.84 35.35 66.23
CA LYS A 611 -86.32 34.94 67.55
C LYS A 611 -85.43 35.97 68.27
N THR A 612 -84.89 36.99 67.60
CA THR A 612 -83.95 37.95 68.22
C THR A 612 -83.79 39.25 67.42
N ASN A 613 -83.44 40.34 68.11
CA ASN A 613 -83.19 41.68 67.55
C ASN A 613 -81.77 41.81 66.93
N LEU A 614 -81.43 40.92 65.99
CA LEU A 614 -80.06 40.77 65.44
C LEU A 614 -79.70 41.69 64.26
N GLY A 615 -80.61 42.58 63.84
CA GLY A 615 -80.42 43.49 62.70
C GLY A 615 -79.07 44.22 62.68
N PRO A 616 -78.65 44.91 63.77
CA PRO A 616 -77.37 45.62 63.81
C PRO A 616 -76.15 44.71 63.57
N LYS A 617 -76.22 43.46 64.04
CA LYS A 617 -75.12 42.48 63.92
C LYS A 617 -75.01 41.90 62.50
N ILE A 618 -76.13 41.76 61.80
CA ILE A 618 -76.15 41.45 60.36
C ILE A 618 -75.54 42.61 59.57
N GLU A 619 -75.88 43.85 59.91
CA GLU A 619 -75.32 45.03 59.24
C GLU A 619 -73.80 45.18 59.46
N GLU A 620 -73.32 44.94 60.68
CA GLU A 620 -71.89 44.92 61.01
C GLU A 620 -71.13 43.84 60.20
N LEU A 621 -71.69 42.63 60.11
CA LEU A 621 -71.14 41.56 59.28
C LEU A 621 -71.19 41.89 57.79
N GLY A 622 -72.23 42.60 57.33
CA GLY A 622 -72.35 43.11 55.97
C GLY A 622 -71.27 44.17 55.64
N LYS A 623 -70.95 45.05 56.59
CA LYS A 623 -69.84 46.02 56.48
C LYS A 623 -68.49 45.29 56.40
N LYS A 624 -68.20 44.36 57.30
CA LYS A 624 -66.99 43.51 57.27
C LYS A 624 -66.88 42.70 55.97
N TYR A 625 -67.98 42.13 55.48
CA TYR A 625 -68.00 41.40 54.20
C TYR A 625 -67.61 42.29 53.01
N LYS A 626 -68.16 43.51 52.93
CA LYS A 626 -67.80 44.49 51.89
C LYS A 626 -66.31 44.85 51.96
N GLU A 627 -65.78 45.06 53.16
CA GLU A 627 -64.36 45.39 53.38
C GLU A 627 -63.42 44.24 52.96
N PHE A 628 -63.66 43.01 53.43
CA PHE A 628 -62.88 41.84 53.03
C PHE A 628 -62.99 41.55 51.52
N LYS A 629 -64.15 41.78 50.90
CA LYS A 629 -64.35 41.62 49.45
C LYS A 629 -63.55 42.65 48.66
N LEU A 630 -63.44 43.88 49.16
CA LEU A 630 -62.59 44.92 48.56
C LEU A 630 -61.10 44.56 48.72
N LYS A 631 -60.66 44.16 49.92
CA LYS A 631 -59.28 43.70 50.19
C LYS A 631 -58.88 42.54 49.27
N SER A 632 -59.73 41.51 49.14
CA SER A 632 -59.54 40.40 48.19
C SER A 632 -59.39 40.87 46.74
N LYS A 633 -60.25 41.79 46.29
CA LYS A 633 -60.21 42.32 44.90
C LYS A 633 -58.92 43.11 44.63
N THR A 634 -58.44 43.90 45.58
CA THR A 634 -57.17 44.63 45.46
C THR A 634 -55.99 43.66 45.43
N LEU A 635 -55.92 42.72 46.38
CA LEU A 635 -54.85 41.72 46.46
C LEU A 635 -54.74 40.89 45.17
N ARG A 636 -55.87 40.41 44.63
CA ARG A 636 -55.93 39.72 43.32
C ARG A 636 -55.38 40.55 42.18
N LYS A 637 -55.72 41.86 42.13
CA LYS A 637 -55.25 42.76 41.08
C LYS A 637 -53.73 42.94 41.13
N ASP A 638 -53.16 43.00 42.33
CA ASP A 638 -51.71 43.19 42.49
C ASP A 638 -50.93 41.88 42.31
N VAL A 639 -51.49 40.72 42.70
CA VAL A 639 -50.95 39.40 42.35
C VAL A 639 -50.92 39.20 40.82
N LEU A 640 -51.99 39.56 40.11
CA LEU A 640 -52.04 39.46 38.64
C LEU A 640 -50.99 40.35 37.96
N LYS A 641 -50.80 41.61 38.39
CA LYS A 641 -49.73 42.47 37.86
C LYS A 641 -48.34 41.84 38.05
N LYS A 642 -48.03 41.33 39.25
CA LYS A 642 -46.75 40.67 39.54
C LYS A 642 -46.54 39.44 38.65
N LEU A 643 -47.60 38.67 38.36
CA LEU A 643 -47.54 37.53 37.44
C LEU A 643 -47.27 37.97 35.99
N ASP A 644 -47.95 39.00 35.48
CA ASP A 644 -47.70 39.56 34.14
C ASP A 644 -46.26 40.08 33.98
N GLU A 645 -45.70 40.69 35.03
CA GLU A 645 -44.30 41.15 35.06
C GLU A 645 -43.31 39.98 35.05
N ILE A 646 -43.56 38.94 35.85
CA ILE A 646 -42.78 37.69 35.83
C ILE A 646 -42.83 37.02 34.45
N GLU A 647 -43.98 37.02 33.77
CA GLU A 647 -44.10 36.46 32.42
C GLU A 647 -43.31 37.28 31.39
N LYS A 648 -43.42 38.62 31.41
CA LYS A 648 -42.61 39.51 30.54
C LYS A 648 -41.11 39.30 30.73
N ILE A 649 -40.65 39.16 31.97
CA ILE A 649 -39.24 38.85 32.29
C ILE A 649 -38.85 37.48 31.74
N ASN A 650 -39.68 36.45 31.94
CA ASN A 650 -39.41 35.09 31.43
C ASN A 650 -39.30 35.07 29.90
N LYS A 651 -40.18 35.79 29.20
CA LYS A 651 -40.16 35.91 27.74
C LYS A 651 -38.88 36.61 27.24
N SER A 652 -38.49 37.74 27.83
CA SER A 652 -37.28 38.46 27.40
C SER A 652 -35.99 37.65 27.63
N MET A 653 -35.90 36.87 28.72
CA MET A 653 -34.77 35.95 28.92
C MET A 653 -34.77 34.77 27.94
N GLN A 654 -35.94 34.30 27.49
CA GLN A 654 -36.02 33.24 26.48
C GLN A 654 -35.52 33.77 25.13
N GLU A 655 -35.97 34.96 24.72
CA GLU A 655 -35.46 35.68 23.55
C GLU A 655 -33.94 35.93 23.64
N GLU A 656 -33.42 36.32 24.82
CA GLU A 656 -31.99 36.51 25.03
C GLU A 656 -31.19 35.20 24.91
N LYS A 657 -31.71 34.08 25.45
CA LYS A 657 -31.12 32.74 25.29
C LYS A 657 -31.12 32.29 23.82
N GLU A 658 -32.22 32.50 23.11
CA GLU A 658 -32.31 32.20 21.68
C GLU A 658 -31.34 33.06 20.86
N ASN A 659 -31.23 34.35 21.16
CA ASN A 659 -30.28 35.23 20.48
C ASN A 659 -28.82 34.83 20.77
N LYS A 660 -28.48 34.43 22.01
CA LYS A 660 -27.18 33.83 22.34
C LYS A 660 -26.94 32.51 21.61
N ALA A 661 -27.97 31.68 21.40
CA ALA A 661 -27.88 30.45 20.61
C ALA A 661 -27.66 30.72 19.11
N LYS A 662 -28.42 31.67 18.54
CA LYS A 662 -28.29 32.15 17.15
C LYS A 662 -26.91 32.76 16.89
N GLN A 663 -26.35 33.54 17.83
CA GLN A 663 -24.98 34.03 17.73
C GLN A 663 -23.93 32.91 17.78
N LYS A 664 -24.11 31.91 18.66
CA LYS A 664 -23.21 30.75 18.74
C LYS A 664 -23.24 29.89 17.48
N SER A 665 -24.40 29.66 16.87
CA SER A 665 -24.50 28.93 15.60
C SER A 665 -23.91 29.74 14.43
N LEU A 666 -24.20 31.04 14.34
CA LEU A 666 -23.61 31.92 13.32
C LEU A 666 -22.06 31.95 13.41
N LYS A 667 -21.50 31.94 14.63
CA LYS A 667 -20.04 31.85 14.81
C LYS A 667 -19.49 30.51 14.29
N LYS A 668 -20.13 29.38 14.63
CA LYS A 668 -19.73 28.06 14.12
C LYS A 668 -19.77 27.98 12.59
N ILE A 669 -20.80 28.53 11.96
CA ILE A 669 -20.91 28.58 10.49
C ILE A 669 -19.73 29.36 9.89
N LYS A 670 -19.43 30.57 10.40
CA LYS A 670 -18.29 31.37 9.93
C LYS A 670 -16.92 30.72 10.16
N ASP A 671 -16.76 29.98 11.24
CA ASP A 671 -15.52 29.25 11.52
C ASP A 671 -15.39 28.03 10.58
N GLN A 672 -16.50 27.37 10.22
CA GLN A 672 -16.54 26.29 9.23
C GLN A 672 -16.31 26.78 7.80
N GLU A 673 -16.91 27.90 7.38
CA GLU A 673 -16.66 28.56 6.08
C GLU A 673 -15.17 28.89 5.89
N LYS A 674 -14.48 29.34 6.95
CA LYS A 674 -13.03 29.57 6.95
C LYS A 674 -12.24 28.27 6.81
N GLU A 675 -12.65 27.20 7.50
CA GLU A 675 -11.98 25.89 7.38
C GLU A 675 -12.14 25.32 5.96
N ASP A 676 -13.34 25.40 5.38
CA ASP A 676 -13.59 24.89 4.04
C ASP A 676 -12.89 25.75 2.96
N LYS A 677 -12.78 27.08 3.13
CA LYS A 677 -11.93 27.93 2.29
C LYS A 677 -10.44 27.54 2.36
N LEU A 678 -9.92 27.27 3.56
CA LEU A 678 -8.54 26.78 3.74
C LEU A 678 -8.32 25.40 3.12
N ARG A 679 -9.30 24.49 3.22
CA ARG A 679 -9.25 23.16 2.58
C ARG A 679 -9.21 23.28 1.05
N LEU A 680 -9.99 24.20 0.47
CA LEU A 680 -10.05 24.43 -0.97
C LEU A 680 -8.72 25.00 -1.49
N GLU A 681 -8.14 25.99 -0.78
CA GLU A 681 -6.80 26.53 -1.09
C GLU A 681 -5.69 25.46 -1.00
N LEU A 682 -5.73 24.59 0.02
CA LEU A 682 -4.80 23.46 0.15
C LEU A 682 -4.99 22.41 -0.95
N ALA A 683 -6.22 22.16 -1.39
CA ALA A 683 -6.50 21.26 -2.51
C ALA A 683 -5.97 21.81 -3.84
N GLU A 684 -6.12 23.12 -4.08
CA GLU A 684 -5.59 23.80 -5.27
C GLU A 684 -4.06 23.80 -5.28
N LYS A 685 -3.41 24.10 -4.14
CA LYS A 685 -1.95 23.97 -3.98
C LYS A 685 -1.48 22.53 -4.27
N ALA A 686 -2.17 21.52 -3.74
CA ALA A 686 -1.85 20.12 -4.02
C ALA A 686 -2.06 19.71 -5.48
N ARG A 687 -3.05 20.30 -6.18
CA ARG A 687 -3.24 20.12 -7.63
C ARG A 687 -2.08 20.71 -8.42
N LYS A 688 -1.69 21.96 -8.12
CA LYS A 688 -0.55 22.64 -8.75
C LYS A 688 0.79 21.94 -8.47
N GLU A 689 0.97 21.32 -7.30
CA GLU A 689 2.13 20.45 -7.03
C GLU A 689 2.09 19.15 -7.86
N ARG A 690 0.93 18.50 -7.99
CA ARG A 690 0.77 17.28 -8.81
C ARG A 690 1.02 17.54 -10.29
N GLU A 691 0.54 18.66 -10.83
CA GLU A 691 0.81 19.09 -12.21
C GLU A 691 2.31 19.33 -12.45
N LYS A 692 3.02 19.94 -11.50
CA LYS A 692 4.50 20.07 -11.55
C LYS A 692 5.22 18.73 -11.50
N ILE A 693 4.78 17.79 -10.65
CA ILE A 693 5.36 16.44 -10.59
C ILE A 693 5.15 15.72 -11.92
N HIS A 694 3.95 15.78 -12.50
CA HIS A 694 3.66 15.18 -13.80
C HIS A 694 4.54 15.74 -14.93
N GLN A 695 4.78 17.05 -14.96
CA GLN A 695 5.71 17.67 -15.92
C GLN A 695 7.17 17.21 -15.73
N ILE A 696 7.59 16.99 -14.48
CA ILE A 696 8.93 16.44 -14.18
C ILE A 696 9.01 14.96 -14.63
N GLU A 697 8.00 14.16 -14.35
CA GLU A 697 7.93 12.76 -14.79
C GLU A 697 7.93 12.62 -16.31
N GLN A 698 7.22 13.50 -17.04
CA GLN A 698 7.26 13.54 -18.51
C GLN A 698 8.67 13.88 -19.03
N LYS A 699 9.36 14.85 -18.42
CA LYS A 699 10.75 15.18 -18.79
C LYS A 699 11.72 14.05 -18.46
N HIS A 700 11.54 13.37 -17.34
CA HIS A 700 12.34 12.19 -16.98
C HIS A 700 12.14 11.04 -17.96
N ARG A 701 10.90 10.72 -18.34
CA ARG A 701 10.63 9.68 -19.36
C ARG A 701 11.24 10.03 -20.71
N ALA A 702 11.14 11.29 -21.16
CA ALA A 702 11.78 11.72 -22.40
C ALA A 702 13.32 11.58 -22.34
N GLY A 703 13.93 11.84 -21.18
CA GLY A 703 15.35 11.58 -20.93
C GLY A 703 15.70 10.09 -20.94
N GLU A 704 14.94 9.27 -20.21
CA GLU A 704 15.12 7.80 -20.16
C GLU A 704 14.93 7.16 -21.55
N GLU A 705 13.95 7.61 -22.34
CA GLU A 705 13.73 7.16 -23.72
C GLU A 705 14.89 7.55 -24.65
N SER A 706 15.49 8.74 -24.45
CA SER A 706 16.71 9.17 -25.17
C SER A 706 17.93 8.32 -24.78
N GLU A 707 18.17 8.07 -23.49
CA GLU A 707 19.27 7.21 -23.02
C GLU A 707 19.11 5.76 -23.50
N ILE A 708 17.88 5.23 -23.51
CA ILE A 708 17.58 3.89 -24.05
C ILE A 708 17.80 3.84 -25.57
N PHE A 709 17.53 4.93 -26.30
CA PHE A 709 17.81 5.03 -27.72
C PHE A 709 19.33 5.02 -27.98
N GLU A 710 20.10 5.86 -27.30
CA GLU A 710 21.57 5.90 -27.40
C GLU A 710 22.23 4.57 -27.02
N GLN A 711 21.74 3.89 -25.97
CA GLN A 711 22.24 2.56 -25.60
C GLN A 711 21.97 1.52 -26.69
N ARG A 712 20.77 1.50 -27.29
CA ARG A 712 20.43 0.60 -28.41
C ARG A 712 21.24 0.90 -29.67
N GLU A 713 21.58 2.16 -29.92
CA GLU A 713 22.45 2.55 -31.02
C GLU A 713 23.90 2.11 -30.78
N ALA A 714 24.42 2.30 -29.56
CA ALA A 714 25.73 1.79 -29.16
C ALA A 714 25.82 0.25 -29.24
N GLU A 715 24.79 -0.48 -28.80
CA GLU A 715 24.70 -1.94 -28.94
C GLU A 715 24.68 -2.37 -30.42
N ARG A 716 23.95 -1.65 -31.29
CA ARG A 716 23.96 -1.90 -32.74
C ARG A 716 25.34 -1.69 -33.36
N LEU A 717 26.03 -0.61 -32.98
CA LEU A 717 27.38 -0.32 -33.46
C LEU A 717 28.39 -1.38 -32.98
N ALA A 718 28.31 -1.80 -31.72
CA ALA A 718 29.14 -2.88 -31.17
C ALA A 718 28.88 -4.23 -31.88
N ALA A 719 27.62 -4.57 -32.17
CA ALA A 719 27.26 -5.78 -32.91
C ALA A 719 27.77 -5.74 -34.38
N ILE A 720 27.82 -4.56 -35.00
CA ILE A 720 28.43 -4.37 -36.34
C ILE A 720 29.94 -4.58 -36.27
N GLN A 721 30.61 -4.07 -35.22
CA GLN A 721 32.05 -4.27 -35.01
C GLN A 721 32.42 -5.74 -34.79
N ASP A 722 31.74 -6.44 -33.86
CA ASP A 722 31.92 -7.88 -33.61
C ASP A 722 31.70 -8.70 -34.89
N LYS A 723 30.65 -8.42 -35.66
CA LYS A 723 30.42 -9.05 -36.98
C LYS A 723 31.57 -8.79 -37.97
N HIS A 724 32.21 -7.62 -37.90
CA HIS A 724 33.39 -7.29 -38.70
C HIS A 724 34.65 -8.03 -38.25
N GLU A 725 34.83 -8.23 -36.94
CA GLU A 725 35.96 -8.97 -36.37
C GLU A 725 35.87 -10.46 -36.67
N ARG A 726 34.70 -11.09 -36.45
CA ARG A 726 34.45 -12.48 -36.86
C ARG A 726 34.68 -12.71 -38.35
N ARG A 727 34.40 -11.71 -39.20
CA ARG A 727 34.69 -11.77 -40.65
C ARG A 727 36.19 -11.72 -40.94
N LYS A 728 36.98 -10.94 -40.18
CA LYS A 728 38.45 -10.95 -40.27
C LYS A 728 39.04 -12.29 -39.82
N GLU A 729 38.56 -12.83 -38.71
CA GLU A 729 38.97 -14.16 -38.20
C GLU A 729 38.67 -15.27 -39.21
N LEU A 730 37.46 -15.28 -39.79
CA LEU A 730 37.08 -16.25 -40.81
C LEU A 730 37.97 -16.16 -42.06
N LEU A 731 38.29 -14.94 -42.52
CA LEU A 731 39.24 -14.72 -43.62
C LEU A 731 40.65 -15.24 -43.28
N GLN A 732 41.09 -15.08 -42.03
CA GLN A 732 42.39 -15.58 -41.58
C GLN A 732 42.42 -17.11 -41.47
N LEU A 733 41.33 -17.73 -40.98
CA LEU A 733 41.15 -19.18 -41.01
C LEU A 733 41.13 -19.74 -42.45
N MET A 734 40.52 -19.04 -43.41
CA MET A 734 40.58 -19.41 -44.83
C MET A 734 42.00 -19.37 -45.38
N LYS A 735 42.76 -18.29 -45.12
CA LYS A 735 44.19 -18.20 -45.51
C LYS A 735 45.01 -19.35 -44.92
N ASN A 736 44.84 -19.65 -43.62
CA ASN A 736 45.52 -20.75 -42.95
C ASN A 736 45.12 -22.13 -43.53
N ARG A 737 43.86 -22.29 -43.95
CA ARG A 737 43.37 -23.51 -44.59
C ARG A 737 44.00 -23.73 -45.97
N ASP A 738 44.19 -22.68 -46.75
CA ASP A 738 44.81 -22.76 -48.08
C ASP A 738 46.33 -22.95 -48.01
N GLN A 739 47.01 -22.32 -47.05
CA GLN A 739 48.39 -22.65 -46.70
C GLN A 739 48.52 -24.15 -46.33
N ASN A 740 47.64 -24.67 -45.48
CA ASN A 740 47.62 -26.10 -45.12
C ASN A 740 47.30 -27.04 -46.30
N LYS A 741 46.48 -26.62 -47.29
CA LYS A 741 46.30 -27.39 -48.54
C LYS A 741 47.60 -27.46 -49.34
N ASN A 742 48.36 -26.36 -49.42
CA ASN A 742 49.64 -26.31 -50.11
C ASN A 742 50.70 -27.16 -49.40
N VAL A 743 50.80 -27.09 -48.07
CA VAL A 743 51.66 -28.00 -47.27
C VAL A 743 51.29 -29.47 -47.52
N LYS A 744 49.98 -29.82 -47.55
CA LYS A 744 49.54 -31.19 -47.88
C LYS A 744 49.86 -31.60 -49.33
N LYS A 745 49.82 -30.68 -50.30
CA LYS A 745 50.29 -30.95 -51.69
C LYS A 745 51.78 -31.23 -51.73
N ILE A 746 52.60 -30.39 -51.08
CA ILE A 746 54.06 -30.55 -51.00
C ILE A 746 54.41 -31.87 -50.28
N ALA A 747 53.74 -32.19 -49.18
CA ALA A 747 53.92 -33.45 -48.46
C ALA A 747 53.57 -34.67 -49.34
N LYS A 748 52.45 -34.63 -50.09
CA LYS A 748 52.10 -35.69 -51.05
C LYS A 748 53.12 -35.82 -52.19
N GLN A 749 53.66 -34.71 -52.70
CA GLN A 749 54.73 -34.73 -53.70
C GLN A 749 56.02 -35.34 -53.12
N LYS A 750 56.45 -34.93 -51.93
CA LYS A 750 57.61 -35.52 -51.22
C LYS A 750 57.41 -37.03 -50.97
N ILE A 751 56.25 -37.46 -50.49
CA ILE A 751 55.94 -38.90 -50.30
C ILE A 751 55.95 -39.66 -51.63
N LYS A 752 55.46 -39.08 -52.74
CA LYS A 752 55.53 -39.70 -54.07
C LYS A 752 56.97 -39.80 -54.57
N LEU A 753 57.82 -38.81 -54.25
CA LEU A 753 59.25 -38.81 -54.56
C LEU A 753 60.02 -39.83 -53.73
N ILE A 754 59.72 -39.95 -52.43
CA ILE A 754 60.28 -40.96 -51.52
C ILE A 754 59.87 -42.36 -51.98
N LYS A 755 58.60 -42.62 -52.28
CA LYS A 755 58.16 -43.91 -52.84
C LYS A 755 58.82 -44.24 -54.19
N LYS A 756 59.11 -43.24 -55.03
CA LYS A 756 59.88 -43.45 -56.28
C LYS A 756 61.36 -43.76 -56.02
N LYS A 757 61.97 -43.19 -54.97
CA LYS A 757 63.34 -43.52 -54.54
C LYS A 757 63.43 -44.90 -53.87
N MET A 758 62.46 -45.29 -53.05
CA MET A 758 62.41 -46.60 -52.38
C MET A 758 62.09 -47.79 -53.30
N ALA A 759 61.71 -47.54 -54.55
CA ALA A 759 61.51 -48.58 -55.57
C ALA A 759 62.83 -49.06 -56.22
N LEU A 760 63.99 -48.48 -55.84
CA LEU A 760 65.30 -48.72 -56.42
C LEU A 760 66.39 -48.90 -55.33
N SER A 761 66.18 -49.80 -54.36
CA SER A 761 67.23 -50.53 -53.59
C SER A 761 66.63 -51.29 -52.39
N PRO A 762 66.87 -52.60 -52.25
CA PRO A 762 66.75 -53.35 -50.99
C PRO A 762 68.16 -53.80 -50.48
N PRO A 763 68.35 -54.36 -49.26
CA PRO A 763 67.37 -54.67 -48.20
C PRO A 763 67.83 -54.32 -46.74
N LYS A 764 67.04 -54.80 -45.76
CA LYS A 764 67.38 -55.16 -44.35
C LYS A 764 67.61 -54.05 -43.30
N ASN A 765 66.95 -54.29 -42.15
CA ASN A 765 67.25 -53.89 -40.77
C ASN A 765 67.52 -52.40 -40.47
N GLU A 766 66.44 -51.61 -40.25
CA GLU A 766 66.39 -50.42 -39.36
C GLU A 766 64.97 -49.80 -39.29
N VAL A 767 63.93 -50.64 -39.11
CA VAL A 767 62.51 -50.20 -39.23
C VAL A 767 61.68 -50.36 -37.94
N GLN A 768 62.25 -50.92 -36.86
CA GLN A 768 61.51 -51.14 -35.61
C GLN A 768 61.73 -50.06 -34.53
N GLU A 769 62.87 -49.37 -34.47
CA GLU A 769 63.09 -48.30 -33.46
C GLU A 769 62.42 -46.95 -33.81
N ALA A 770 62.07 -46.71 -35.08
CA ALA A 770 61.46 -45.44 -35.50
C ALA A 770 59.93 -45.35 -35.30
N ILE A 771 59.28 -46.43 -34.86
CA ILE A 771 57.80 -46.52 -34.77
C ILE A 771 57.27 -46.24 -33.36
N GLU A 772 58.10 -46.35 -32.32
CA GLU A 772 57.66 -46.16 -30.92
C GLU A 772 57.60 -44.71 -30.44
N GLN A 773 58.17 -43.74 -31.17
CA GLN A 773 58.19 -42.32 -30.75
C GLN A 773 56.95 -41.49 -31.15
N ILE A 774 55.90 -42.07 -31.75
CA ILE A 774 54.69 -41.34 -32.18
C ILE A 774 53.39 -42.02 -31.71
N ARG A 775 53.33 -42.44 -30.44
CA ARG A 775 52.08 -42.81 -29.77
C ARG A 775 51.95 -42.15 -28.40
N GLU A 776 51.41 -40.93 -28.40
CA GLU A 776 50.88 -40.30 -27.19
C GLU A 776 49.72 -41.16 -26.61
N PRO A 777 49.73 -41.51 -25.31
CA PRO A 777 48.61 -42.18 -24.67
C PRO A 777 47.50 -41.19 -24.33
N ILE A 778 46.29 -41.46 -24.82
CA ILE A 778 45.07 -40.72 -24.47
C ILE A 778 44.71 -41.03 -23.00
N ILE A 779 44.85 -40.05 -22.11
CA ILE A 779 44.44 -40.16 -20.71
C ILE A 779 42.95 -39.76 -20.59
N PRO A 780 42.06 -40.64 -20.08
CA PRO A 780 40.65 -40.30 -19.85
C PRO A 780 40.48 -39.33 -18.65
N PRO A 781 39.42 -38.52 -18.63
CA PRO A 781 39.22 -37.49 -17.59
C PRO A 781 39.04 -38.10 -16.21
N ARG A 782 39.90 -37.69 -15.27
CA ARG A 782 39.96 -38.18 -13.90
C ARG A 782 38.92 -37.48 -13.03
N GLU A 783 38.04 -38.25 -12.37
CA GLU A 783 37.08 -37.72 -11.41
C GLU A 783 37.79 -37.08 -10.22
N PHE A 784 37.50 -35.80 -9.93
CA PHE A 784 38.05 -35.10 -8.78
C PHE A 784 37.14 -35.26 -7.55
N GLN A 785 37.52 -36.18 -6.67
CA GLN A 785 36.97 -36.24 -5.32
C GLN A 785 37.56 -35.11 -4.46
N LEU A 786 36.71 -34.36 -3.75
CA LEU A 786 37.14 -33.32 -2.79
C LEU A 786 37.56 -33.97 -1.45
N PRO A 787 38.74 -33.62 -0.90
CA PRO A 787 39.20 -34.19 0.37
C PRO A 787 38.48 -33.59 1.58
N LYS A 788 38.10 -34.45 2.53
CA LYS A 788 37.57 -34.06 3.84
C LYS A 788 38.73 -33.58 4.75
N ALA A 789 38.81 -32.29 5.04
CA ALA A 789 39.73 -31.73 6.03
C ALA A 789 38.98 -31.28 7.30
N LYS A 790 39.58 -31.54 8.47
CA LYS A 790 38.96 -31.38 9.81
C LYS A 790 39.27 -30.02 10.46
N LEU A 791 38.35 -29.58 11.32
CA LEU A 791 38.49 -28.67 12.47
C LEU A 791 39.79 -27.85 12.63
N LYS A 792 39.65 -26.53 12.87
CA LYS A 792 39.86 -25.96 14.23
C LYS A 792 39.49 -24.48 14.39
N LYS A 793 39.09 -24.18 15.64
CA LYS A 793 39.07 -22.88 16.36
C LYS A 793 37.96 -21.85 16.03
N LEU A 794 37.02 -21.78 16.97
CA LEU A 794 36.18 -20.61 17.24
C LEU A 794 37.02 -19.34 17.42
N LYS A 795 36.55 -18.23 16.85
CA LYS A 795 36.55 -16.90 17.50
C LYS A 795 35.26 -16.18 17.10
N LEU A 796 34.37 -15.96 18.07
CA LEU A 796 33.13 -15.20 17.90
C LEU A 796 33.42 -13.69 17.95
N PRO A 797 32.95 -12.88 16.99
CA PRO A 797 32.91 -11.43 17.14
C PRO A 797 31.58 -10.98 17.76
N ILE A 798 31.67 -10.62 19.04
CA ILE A 798 30.82 -9.67 19.79
C ILE A 798 29.92 -8.81 18.88
N LYS A 799 28.61 -9.12 18.80
CA LYS A 799 27.53 -8.22 18.30
C LYS A 799 26.08 -8.73 18.49
N GLN A 800 25.83 -9.52 19.53
CA GLN A 800 24.48 -10.02 19.89
C GLN A 800 24.18 -9.88 21.40
N LEU A 801 24.74 -8.85 22.06
CA LEU A 801 24.50 -8.62 23.49
C LEU A 801 23.33 -7.65 23.74
N ASP A 802 23.13 -6.66 22.87
CA ASP A 802 22.19 -5.56 23.13
C ASP A 802 20.71 -5.92 22.87
N GLU A 803 20.42 -6.93 22.04
CA GLU A 803 19.04 -7.40 21.76
C GLU A 803 18.59 -8.55 22.67
N ILE A 804 19.52 -9.26 23.32
CA ILE A 804 19.22 -10.43 24.18
C ILE A 804 18.96 -10.00 25.64
N GLU A 805 19.42 -8.82 26.06
CA GLU A 805 19.34 -8.39 27.46
C GLU A 805 17.92 -8.03 27.96
N ILE A 806 16.97 -7.78 27.04
CA ILE A 806 15.58 -7.43 27.39
C ILE A 806 14.71 -8.69 27.56
N GLU A 807 14.92 -9.74 26.76
CA GLU A 807 14.15 -11.00 26.87
C GLU A 807 14.54 -11.86 28.08
N LEU A 808 15.72 -11.64 28.69
CA LEU A 808 16.23 -12.49 29.78
C LEU A 808 16.02 -11.97 31.22
N LYS A 809 15.69 -10.69 31.43
CA LYS A 809 15.51 -10.13 32.80
C LYS A 809 14.20 -10.54 33.47
N HIS A 810 13.20 -10.99 32.72
CA HIS A 810 11.91 -11.45 33.25
C HIS A 810 11.74 -12.97 33.14
N LYS A 811 12.79 -13.73 33.49
CA LYS A 811 12.57 -15.12 33.96
C LYS A 811 11.56 -15.09 35.10
N LYS A 812 10.67 -16.08 35.14
CA LYS A 812 9.59 -16.26 36.13
C LYS A 812 10.13 -16.57 37.54
N GLY A 813 10.88 -15.64 38.13
CA GLY A 813 10.88 -15.49 39.58
C GLY A 813 9.43 -15.31 40.02
N LYS A 814 9.04 -15.95 41.13
CA LYS A 814 7.69 -15.82 41.67
C LYS A 814 7.52 -14.38 42.17
N ILE A 815 7.03 -13.48 41.32
CA ILE A 815 6.73 -12.10 41.71
C ILE A 815 5.55 -12.18 42.67
N THR A 816 5.84 -12.06 43.95
CA THR A 816 4.90 -12.29 45.06
C THR A 816 3.93 -11.14 45.28
N ASP A 817 4.20 -9.95 44.71
CA ASP A 817 3.29 -8.82 44.74
C ASP A 817 2.92 -8.35 43.31
N PRO A 818 1.65 -8.52 42.87
CA PRO A 818 1.20 -8.07 41.57
C PRO A 818 1.09 -6.54 41.44
N VAL A 819 1.12 -5.78 42.54
CA VAL A 819 1.23 -4.30 42.50
C VAL A 819 2.62 -3.91 41.99
N LYS A 820 3.67 -4.52 42.55
CA LYS A 820 5.05 -4.25 42.15
C LYS A 820 5.31 -4.60 40.68
N TYR A 821 4.77 -5.71 40.19
CA TYR A 821 4.82 -6.05 38.76
C TYR A 821 4.26 -4.93 37.88
N MET A 822 3.11 -4.36 38.26
CA MET A 822 2.48 -3.27 37.53
C MET A 822 3.31 -1.99 37.56
N GLU A 823 3.93 -1.66 38.68
CA GLU A 823 4.84 -0.51 38.81
C GLU A 823 6.08 -0.65 37.91
N ASP A 824 6.72 -1.82 37.90
CA ASP A 824 7.86 -2.13 37.03
C ASP A 824 7.46 -2.01 35.53
N ARG A 825 6.30 -2.54 35.13
CA ARG A 825 5.79 -2.41 33.75
C ARG A 825 5.37 -0.97 33.39
N ILE A 826 4.92 -0.15 34.34
CA ILE A 826 4.71 1.30 34.14
C ILE A 826 6.05 2.00 33.87
N PHE A 827 7.11 1.64 34.60
CA PHE A 827 8.45 2.18 34.39
C PHE A 827 9.04 1.78 33.02
N ASP A 828 8.85 0.54 32.58
CA ASP A 828 9.20 0.10 31.21
C ASP A 828 8.49 0.95 30.14
N SER A 829 7.19 1.21 30.33
CA SER A 829 6.40 2.00 29.37
C SER A 829 6.86 3.47 29.34
N ARG A 830 7.14 4.08 30.50
CA ARG A 830 7.76 5.43 30.59
C ARG A 830 9.13 5.45 29.87
N SER A 831 9.94 4.42 30.06
CA SER A 831 11.25 4.28 29.37
C SER A 831 11.10 4.17 27.85
N ALA A 832 10.10 3.44 27.35
CA ALA A 832 9.79 3.37 25.92
C ALA A 832 9.33 4.73 25.35
N LEU A 833 8.52 5.50 26.10
CA LEU A 833 8.12 6.86 25.71
C LEU A 833 9.31 7.82 25.59
N ILE A 834 10.26 7.77 26.52
CA ILE A 834 11.50 8.58 26.49
C ILE A 834 12.34 8.24 25.25
N ARG A 835 12.37 6.97 24.84
CA ARG A 835 13.05 6.50 23.61
C ARG A 835 12.27 6.79 22.32
N PHE A 836 11.10 7.44 22.41
CA PHE A 836 10.15 7.66 21.30
C PHE A 836 9.61 6.37 20.65
N ASP A 837 9.70 5.22 21.33
CA ASP A 837 9.06 3.97 20.86
C ASP A 837 7.60 3.91 21.34
N PHE A 838 6.76 4.66 20.63
CA PHE A 838 5.32 4.72 20.89
C PHE A 838 4.62 3.36 20.70
N LYS A 839 5.18 2.45 19.89
CA LYS A 839 4.57 1.14 19.64
C LYS A 839 4.80 0.23 20.84
N MET A 840 6.03 0.15 21.33
CA MET A 840 6.36 -0.61 22.55
C MET A 840 5.62 -0.03 23.77
N ALA A 841 5.58 1.29 23.95
CA ALA A 841 4.83 1.92 25.03
C ALA A 841 3.32 1.65 24.96
N GLN A 842 2.74 1.60 23.75
CA GLN A 842 1.33 1.23 23.55
C GLN A 842 1.07 -0.25 23.87
N GLU A 843 1.96 -1.15 23.48
CA GLU A 843 1.85 -2.59 23.77
C GLU A 843 1.92 -2.86 25.27
N ILE A 844 2.89 -2.25 25.98
CA ILE A 844 3.00 -2.36 27.46
C ILE A 844 1.78 -1.76 28.16
N TYR A 845 1.26 -0.63 27.67
CA TYR A 845 0.03 -0.03 28.24
C TYR A 845 -1.20 -0.95 28.10
N LEU A 846 -1.32 -1.69 26.99
CA LEU A 846 -2.41 -2.64 26.81
C LEU A 846 -2.27 -3.88 27.71
N GLU A 847 -1.04 -4.34 27.95
CA GLU A 847 -0.75 -5.40 28.94
C GLU A 847 -1.12 -4.95 30.36
N LEU A 848 -0.71 -3.73 30.76
CA LEU A 848 -1.10 -3.12 32.04
C LEU A 848 -2.63 -3.10 32.22
N LEU A 849 -3.41 -2.73 31.20
CA LEU A 849 -4.88 -2.78 31.29
C LEU A 849 -5.43 -4.20 31.43
N GLN A 850 -4.77 -5.22 30.85
CA GLN A 850 -5.19 -6.62 31.01
C GLN A 850 -4.91 -7.14 32.41
N GLU A 851 -3.74 -6.85 32.98
CA GLU A 851 -3.37 -7.27 34.33
C GLU A 851 -4.14 -6.47 35.41
N TYR A 852 -4.36 -5.17 35.20
CA TYR A 852 -5.21 -4.34 36.07
C TYR A 852 -6.60 -4.95 36.30
N ASN A 853 -7.21 -5.50 35.25
CA ASN A 853 -8.53 -6.13 35.34
C ASN A 853 -8.53 -7.44 36.16
N LYS A 854 -7.37 -8.08 36.36
CA LYS A 854 -7.22 -9.29 37.19
C LYS A 854 -6.91 -8.99 38.66
N LEU A 855 -6.54 -7.75 38.99
CA LEU A 855 -6.29 -7.33 40.38
C LEU A 855 -7.59 -7.32 41.21
N ASN A 856 -7.44 -7.51 42.53
CA ASN A 856 -8.50 -7.17 43.48
C ASN A 856 -8.62 -5.65 43.62
N ASP A 857 -9.77 -5.15 44.10
CA ASP A 857 -10.06 -3.71 44.07
C ASP A 857 -9.13 -2.89 44.99
N ALA A 858 -8.63 -3.49 46.06
CA ALA A 858 -7.61 -2.88 46.93
C ALA A 858 -6.27 -2.64 46.20
N ASN A 859 -5.82 -3.57 45.36
CA ASN A 859 -4.60 -3.41 44.58
C ASN A 859 -4.83 -2.55 43.32
N LYS A 860 -6.03 -2.58 42.72
CA LYS A 860 -6.42 -1.64 41.65
C LYS A 860 -6.27 -0.19 42.11
N ALA A 861 -6.77 0.14 43.29
CA ALA A 861 -6.71 1.50 43.83
C ALA A 861 -5.27 2.04 43.92
N LYS A 862 -4.29 1.19 44.25
CA LYS A 862 -2.87 1.56 44.35
C LYS A 862 -2.26 1.94 42.99
N VAL A 863 -2.56 1.18 41.94
CA VAL A 863 -1.93 1.36 40.60
C VAL A 863 -2.73 2.25 39.65
N TYR A 864 -4.00 2.53 39.95
CA TYR A 864 -4.92 3.22 39.03
C TYR A 864 -4.42 4.61 38.61
N GLU A 865 -3.98 5.44 39.56
CA GLU A 865 -3.49 6.78 39.24
C GLU A 865 -2.20 6.72 38.39
N SER A 866 -1.27 5.80 38.66
CA SER A 866 -0.06 5.63 37.86
C SER A 866 -0.34 5.16 36.43
N ILE A 867 -1.33 4.30 36.21
CA ILE A 867 -1.77 3.88 34.85
C ILE A 867 -2.45 5.06 34.11
N LYS A 868 -3.20 5.88 34.84
CA LYS A 868 -3.91 7.07 34.33
C LYS A 868 -2.95 8.19 33.97
N GLU A 869 -1.91 8.43 34.78
CA GLU A 869 -0.78 9.31 34.44
C GLU A 869 -0.08 8.84 33.17
N LEU A 870 0.31 7.56 33.10
CA LEU A 870 0.98 6.96 31.95
C LEU A 870 0.18 7.13 30.65
N PHE A 871 -1.14 7.06 30.72
CA PHE A 871 -2.01 7.31 29.56
C PHE A 871 -1.93 8.76 29.05
N GLU A 872 -2.01 9.75 29.94
CA GLU A 872 -1.91 11.16 29.53
C GLU A 872 -0.46 11.53 29.13
N GLU A 873 0.57 10.97 29.77
CA GLU A 873 1.98 11.07 29.35
C GLU A 873 2.17 10.57 27.92
N ARG A 874 1.72 9.34 27.61
CA ARG A 874 1.80 8.79 26.24
C ARG A 874 1.11 9.71 25.24
N LYS A 875 -0.10 10.15 25.56
CA LYS A 875 -0.93 10.99 24.69
C LYS A 875 -0.32 12.38 24.47
N ALA A 876 0.34 12.94 25.49
CA ALA A 876 1.11 14.18 25.38
C ALA A 876 2.36 13.99 24.53
N ALA A 877 3.14 12.94 24.76
CA ALA A 877 4.34 12.60 23.98
C ALA A 877 4.01 12.32 22.50
N GLU A 878 2.97 11.54 22.21
CA GLU A 878 2.45 11.32 20.86
C GLU A 878 2.05 12.65 20.18
N LYS A 879 1.39 13.56 20.92
CA LYS A 879 0.94 14.86 20.40
C LYS A 879 2.10 15.81 20.13
N LEU A 880 3.16 15.76 20.93
CA LEU A 880 4.39 16.51 20.69
C LEU A 880 5.17 15.94 19.49
N PHE A 881 5.25 14.61 19.37
CA PHE A 881 5.88 13.96 18.22
C PHE A 881 5.13 14.23 16.91
N LYS A 882 3.79 14.18 16.92
CA LYS A 882 2.94 14.51 15.75
C LYS A 882 2.97 16.00 15.36
N LYS A 883 3.55 16.88 16.18
CA LYS A 883 3.77 18.31 15.90
C LYS A 883 5.16 18.62 15.34
N ARG A 884 6.14 17.73 15.53
CA ARG A 884 7.47 17.80 14.91
C ARG A 884 7.43 17.20 13.49
#